data_AF-A0A956ZGI2-F1
#
_entry.id   AF-A0A956ZGI2-F1
#
_cell.length_a   1.000
_cell.length_b   1.000
_cell.length_c   1.000
_cell.angle_alpha   90.00
_cell.angle_beta   90.00
_cell.angle_gamma   90.00
#
_symmetry.space_group_name_H-M   'P 1'
#
loop_
_entity.id
_entity.type
_entity.pdbx_description
1 polymer ?
#
loop_
_entity_poly.entity_id
_entity_poly.type
_entity_poly.pdbx_seq_one_letter_code
_entity_poly.pdbx_strand_id
1 'polypeptide(L)'
;MTYHYPDGRVNHWTTANGFDWKRREDGKVWHGFEHIDHKTGRRIERPMSGRTYENRLDGSREEIRYMNIEARTKEIEKTFDYWTQRGKIADIRSQLRELDADETYMVRHQFNAKDRNALADALDEELGGHRLTEATGYLKRSETLGYDEASSNQGENYAIQLEVDAQEMDRWWWNRDRSKEEILTSTRHILGSASEAERLSIDAAYGRMFTTGNAEGEVGQNNLARFYGEGGAGYEIANWDSYHRTLISIAAETGADKRSPEQQAQIISSALDSAYGNRLDYMSEASSRAFSNQEGRDYFLAHGGEAQIRQAFTQEHYTEDGSSYTTTDGWSIEQATDYARLGELRPITEFKKAFGVFSNDQKAMEHALSRLSDEQRALLADGKQLFDDGVMPQTDGQKEALAYYKSWHKAFRDAHWFSEEAKATGYEDQALRQGGTGINRDIAPIGTHWTNSHEINATAIEDMSLATFNLLTQGIGDNDAGAPSSPYYEQMQDALAKNLGAGDYQDRATALLAEKMKSADALIEAADTGNTDYLRDNVPALKDIPQDQWQKLSGGYALEESLRTGEAREENLSAEQAEMLTAYRGDNNLRAFIEGREVARHLNEVDTGEALGRYIQGKELDRKIKNGELEESGLSEADKESLRYFTEYGSDGDILEDNDLSLANSAIIEMRAKFFQERGDASKTALETYQKMLYESVRANVRRDVVDAIKDNDHTFSDDHGAMLDAISEMTDAEIDRYRDPNDSYKQELDQLLAERMGGENSTAYKAAQIILGQMEKGDWNPSTNPEQSLTFDLLKQRLDKGYLSQADAARTIQKALGANESLQQQLAQNPAFAEAATLALNGEAGFDKIVKPLLEDGHLPVSTLVELNTRIISDGEGGTHEEFLQDDFLEDAILNATPQSLAYLASEAGESDREKILAKLSPDRKEIVEAVLANRSSD
;
A
#
# COMPACT_ATOMS: atom_id res chain seq x y z
N MET A 1 -26.01 26.24 -33.94
CA MET A 1 -26.59 25.46 -32.84
C MET A 1 -28.01 25.95 -32.58
N THR A 2 -28.95 25.03 -32.40
CA THR A 2 -30.34 25.33 -32.08
C THR A 2 -30.61 24.81 -30.67
N TYR A 3 -30.92 25.70 -29.73
CA TYR A 3 -31.14 25.36 -28.34
C TYR A 3 -32.62 25.40 -28.01
N HIS A 4 -33.17 24.29 -27.52
CA HIS A 4 -34.57 24.16 -27.10
C HIS A 4 -34.65 24.23 -25.57
N TYR A 5 -35.34 25.24 -25.04
CA TYR A 5 -35.57 25.37 -23.60
C TYR A 5 -36.76 24.50 -23.17
N PRO A 6 -36.81 24.04 -21.90
CA PRO A 6 -37.95 23.29 -21.36
C PRO A 6 -39.29 24.02 -21.46
N ASP A 7 -39.27 25.35 -21.53
CA ASP A 7 -40.46 26.20 -21.72
C ASP A 7 -40.90 26.35 -23.19
N GLY A 8 -40.29 25.60 -24.11
CA GLY A 8 -40.61 25.60 -25.53
C GLY A 8 -39.95 26.73 -26.35
N ARG A 9 -39.15 27.62 -25.72
CA ARG A 9 -38.38 28.61 -26.47
C ARG A 9 -37.28 27.93 -27.29
N VAL A 10 -36.99 28.48 -28.47
CA VAL A 10 -35.91 28.02 -29.35
C VAL A 10 -34.99 29.19 -29.65
N ASN A 11 -33.71 29.09 -29.29
CA ASN A 11 -32.69 30.07 -29.64
C ASN A 11 -31.77 29.51 -30.72
N HIS A 12 -31.42 30.34 -31.70
CA HIS A 12 -30.45 29.96 -32.73
C HIS A 12 -29.15 30.72 -32.50
N TRP A 13 -28.10 29.97 -32.18
CA TRP A 13 -26.76 30.50 -32.00
C TRP A 13 -25.88 30.16 -33.21
N THR A 14 -25.12 31.15 -33.65
CA THR A 14 -24.12 31.00 -34.72
C THR A 14 -22.78 31.51 -34.24
N THR A 15 -21.72 30.80 -34.57
CA THR A 15 -20.33 31.21 -34.31
C THR A 15 -19.51 31.05 -35.58
N ALA A 16 -18.48 31.87 -35.74
CA ALA A 16 -17.50 31.76 -36.82
C ALA A 16 -16.25 30.97 -36.42
N ASN A 17 -15.97 30.88 -35.11
CA ASN A 17 -14.73 30.36 -34.55
C ASN A 17 -14.96 29.28 -33.46
N GLY A 18 -16.20 28.91 -33.16
CA GLY A 18 -16.52 27.96 -32.09
C GLY A 18 -16.62 28.58 -30.70
N PHE A 19 -16.27 29.87 -30.55
CA PHE A 19 -16.13 30.56 -29.27
C PHE A 19 -17.04 31.78 -29.12
N ASP A 20 -17.10 32.63 -30.15
CA ASP A 20 -17.95 33.83 -30.16
C ASP A 20 -19.32 33.50 -30.72
N TRP A 21 -20.24 33.09 -29.85
CA TRP A 21 -21.59 32.71 -30.24
C TRP A 21 -22.50 33.92 -30.25
N LYS A 22 -23.07 34.21 -31.41
CA LYS A 22 -24.08 35.26 -31.58
C LYS A 22 -25.47 34.63 -31.72
N ARG A 23 -26.39 35.04 -30.84
CA ARG A 23 -27.80 34.68 -30.92
C ARG A 23 -28.47 35.44 -32.06
N ARG A 24 -29.16 34.74 -32.96
CA ARG A 24 -29.77 35.34 -34.16
C ARG A 24 -30.91 36.28 -33.84
N GLU A 25 -31.66 35.99 -32.77
CA GLU A 25 -32.92 36.68 -32.46
C GLU A 25 -32.70 38.10 -31.93
N ASP A 26 -31.67 38.32 -31.11
CA ASP A 26 -31.41 39.62 -30.46
C ASP A 26 -29.94 40.07 -30.53
N GLY A 27 -29.08 39.30 -31.19
CA GLY A 27 -27.68 39.63 -31.37
C GLY A 27 -26.82 39.50 -30.12
N LYS A 28 -27.34 38.93 -29.01
CA LYS A 28 -26.53 38.70 -27.80
C LYS A 28 -25.34 37.80 -28.12
N VAL A 29 -24.21 38.15 -27.53
CA VAL A 29 -22.96 37.40 -27.67
C VAL A 29 -22.72 36.60 -26.40
N TRP A 30 -22.33 35.34 -26.56
CA TRP A 30 -21.83 34.47 -25.51
C TRP A 30 -20.43 34.01 -25.91
N HIS A 31 -19.50 34.09 -24.97
CA HIS A 31 -18.11 33.71 -25.15
C HIS A 31 -17.86 32.41 -24.39
N GLY A 32 -17.55 31.35 -25.12
CA GLY A 32 -17.32 30.04 -24.54
C GLY A 32 -17.32 28.93 -25.57
N PHE A 33 -16.80 27.78 -25.17
CA PHE A 33 -16.80 26.59 -26.00
C PHE A 33 -17.99 25.69 -25.68
N GLU A 34 -18.46 25.02 -26.72
CA GLU A 34 -19.46 23.97 -26.58
C GLU A 34 -19.12 22.80 -27.50
N HIS A 35 -18.96 21.61 -26.91
CA HIS A 35 -18.68 20.39 -27.65
C HIS A 35 -19.46 19.20 -27.06
N ILE A 36 -19.55 18.12 -27.83
CA ILE A 36 -20.11 16.84 -27.37
C ILE A 36 -18.92 15.95 -27.02
N ASP A 37 -18.87 15.45 -25.79
CA ASP A 37 -17.95 14.39 -25.43
C ASP A 37 -18.35 13.12 -26.19
N HIS A 38 -17.49 12.67 -27.11
CA HIS A 38 -17.77 11.53 -27.98
C HIS A 38 -17.79 10.19 -27.24
N LYS A 39 -17.21 10.08 -26.04
CA LYS A 39 -17.24 8.88 -25.21
C LYS A 39 -18.54 8.78 -24.43
N THR A 40 -18.98 9.88 -23.83
CA THR A 40 -20.18 9.90 -22.97
C THR A 40 -21.45 10.30 -23.71
N GLY A 41 -21.32 10.90 -24.90
CA GLY A 41 -22.40 11.54 -25.64
C GLY A 41 -22.95 12.80 -24.98
N ARG A 42 -22.31 13.29 -23.91
CA ARG A 42 -22.79 14.42 -23.09
C ARG A 42 -22.29 15.75 -23.66
N ARG A 43 -23.06 16.82 -23.42
CA ARG A 43 -22.75 18.17 -23.90
C ARG A 43 -21.91 18.89 -22.86
N ILE A 44 -20.70 19.28 -23.23
CA ILE A 44 -19.80 20.08 -22.40
C ILE A 44 -19.91 21.55 -22.80
N GLU A 45 -20.17 22.42 -21.82
CA GLU A 45 -20.26 23.87 -21.97
C GLU A 45 -19.19 24.56 -21.10
N ARG A 46 -18.37 25.41 -21.71
CA ARG A 46 -17.25 26.10 -21.07
C ARG A 46 -17.32 27.61 -21.33
N PRO A 47 -18.08 28.38 -20.53
CA PRO A 47 -18.05 29.84 -20.59
C PRO A 47 -16.67 30.42 -20.25
N MET A 48 -16.42 31.65 -20.72
CA MET A 48 -15.22 32.45 -20.42
C MET A 48 -14.93 32.68 -18.92
N SER A 49 -15.90 32.42 -18.03
CA SER A 49 -15.65 32.38 -16.59
C SER A 49 -14.74 31.21 -16.17
N GLY A 50 -14.49 30.26 -17.08
CA GLY A 50 -13.68 29.05 -16.90
C GLY A 50 -14.31 27.96 -16.02
N ARG A 51 -15.63 28.04 -15.82
CA ARG A 51 -16.41 26.92 -15.28
C ARG A 51 -16.72 25.96 -16.42
N THR A 52 -16.50 24.67 -16.21
CA THR A 52 -16.87 23.62 -17.15
C THR A 52 -18.12 22.91 -16.65
N TYR A 53 -19.11 22.84 -17.52
CA TYR A 53 -20.38 22.22 -17.22
C TYR A 53 -20.64 21.02 -18.10
N GLU A 54 -21.01 19.92 -17.49
CA GLU A 54 -21.58 18.78 -18.19
C GLU A 54 -23.11 18.88 -18.15
N ASN A 55 -23.73 18.89 -19.32
CA ASN A 55 -25.18 18.89 -19.46
C ASN A 55 -25.63 17.47 -19.80
N ARG A 56 -26.39 16.87 -18.90
CA ARG A 56 -26.94 15.53 -19.04
C ARG A 56 -28.19 15.55 -19.93
N LEU A 57 -28.55 14.38 -20.47
CA LEU A 57 -29.70 14.21 -21.37
C LEU A 57 -31.05 14.52 -20.68
N ASP A 58 -31.10 14.42 -19.36
CA ASP A 58 -32.28 14.80 -18.56
C ASP A 58 -32.42 16.32 -18.35
N GLY A 59 -31.48 17.11 -18.90
CA GLY A 59 -31.44 18.56 -18.78
C GLY A 59 -30.78 19.07 -17.49
N SER A 60 -30.29 18.18 -16.62
CA SER A 60 -29.48 18.58 -15.47
C SER A 60 -28.09 19.06 -15.92
N ARG A 61 -27.57 20.04 -15.19
CA ARG A 61 -26.27 20.68 -15.44
C ARG A 61 -25.42 20.51 -14.19
N GLU A 62 -24.26 19.89 -14.37
CA GLU A 62 -23.29 19.65 -13.30
C GLU A 62 -22.01 20.40 -13.60
N GLU A 63 -21.45 21.08 -12.62
CA GLU A 63 -20.13 21.71 -12.75
C GLU A 63 -19.06 20.64 -12.47
N ILE A 64 -18.21 20.37 -13.47
CA ILE A 64 -17.21 19.29 -13.37
C ILE A 64 -15.79 19.80 -13.18
N ARG A 65 -15.54 21.09 -13.47
CA ARG A 65 -14.22 21.74 -13.31
C ARG A 65 -14.40 23.26 -13.23
N TYR A 66 -13.57 23.92 -12.43
CA TYR A 66 -13.49 25.39 -12.43
C TYR A 66 -12.04 25.84 -12.51
N MET A 67 -11.74 26.72 -13.46
CA MET A 67 -10.49 27.45 -13.58
C MET A 67 -10.80 28.94 -13.75
N ASN A 68 -10.26 29.82 -12.90
CA ASN A 68 -10.49 31.24 -13.05
C ASN A 68 -9.58 31.83 -14.14
N ILE A 69 -10.06 31.89 -15.39
CA ILE A 69 -9.30 32.37 -16.55
C ILE A 69 -8.74 33.78 -16.33
N GLU A 70 -9.52 34.70 -15.77
CA GLU A 70 -9.06 36.07 -15.53
C GLU A 70 -7.91 36.12 -14.51
N ALA A 71 -8.04 35.37 -13.41
CA ALA A 71 -6.96 35.28 -12.43
C ALA A 71 -5.72 34.65 -13.03
N ARG A 72 -5.89 33.55 -13.80
CA ARG A 72 -4.77 32.86 -14.46
C ARG A 72 -4.05 33.76 -15.46
N THR A 73 -4.77 34.48 -16.32
CA THR A 73 -4.15 35.42 -17.27
C THR A 73 -3.34 36.50 -16.53
N LYS A 74 -3.86 37.04 -15.42
CA LYS A 74 -3.14 38.04 -14.61
C LYS A 74 -1.92 37.45 -13.91
N GLU A 75 -1.97 36.19 -13.50
CA GLU A 75 -0.81 35.50 -12.94
C GLU A 75 0.30 35.37 -13.98
N ILE A 76 -0.04 34.95 -15.21
CA ILE A 76 0.91 34.88 -16.33
C ILE A 76 1.53 36.26 -16.61
N GLU A 77 0.70 37.31 -16.69
CA GLU A 77 1.17 38.69 -16.85
C GLU A 77 2.13 39.11 -15.73
N LYS A 78 1.78 38.81 -14.47
CA LYS A 78 2.62 39.12 -13.30
C LYS A 78 3.94 38.35 -13.33
N THR A 79 3.95 37.12 -13.86
CA THR A 79 5.17 36.33 -14.00
C THR A 79 6.17 37.02 -14.96
N PHE A 80 5.70 37.82 -15.92
CA PHE A 80 6.58 38.63 -16.78
C PHE A 80 7.36 39.70 -16.00
N ASP A 81 6.86 40.16 -14.84
CA ASP A 81 7.57 41.13 -14.00
C ASP A 81 8.65 40.50 -13.09
N TYR A 82 8.80 39.17 -13.09
CA TYR A 82 9.73 38.49 -12.19
C TYR A 82 11.20 38.84 -12.49
N TRP A 83 11.95 39.10 -11.43
CA TRP A 83 13.34 39.54 -11.52
C TRP A 83 14.31 38.43 -11.96
N THR A 84 13.99 37.17 -11.66
CA THR A 84 14.80 36.01 -12.06
C THR A 84 14.14 35.25 -13.20
N GLN A 85 14.85 35.14 -14.32
CA GLN A 85 14.39 34.42 -15.51
C GLN A 85 14.09 32.94 -15.25
N ARG A 86 14.84 32.26 -14.36
CA ARG A 86 14.61 30.85 -14.04
C ARG A 86 13.25 30.61 -13.37
N GLY A 87 12.87 31.46 -12.42
CA GLY A 87 11.55 31.41 -11.77
C GLY A 87 10.42 31.78 -12.72
N LYS A 88 10.60 32.85 -13.53
CA LYS A 88 9.64 33.26 -14.57
C LYS A 88 9.23 32.09 -15.48
N ILE A 89 10.22 31.37 -15.99
CA ILE A 89 9.99 30.26 -16.93
C ILE A 89 9.31 29.08 -16.23
N ALA A 90 9.77 28.67 -15.05
CA ALA A 90 9.19 27.52 -14.35
C ALA A 90 7.72 27.75 -14.04
N ASP A 91 7.36 28.97 -13.62
CA ASP A 91 6.00 29.35 -13.30
C ASP A 91 5.12 29.43 -14.55
N ILE A 92 5.60 30.02 -15.65
CA ILE A 92 4.86 30.05 -16.93
C ILE A 92 4.63 28.63 -17.45
N ARG A 93 5.65 27.76 -17.38
CA ARG A 93 5.55 26.35 -17.79
C ARG A 93 4.47 25.63 -16.98
N SER A 94 4.49 25.75 -15.65
CA SER A 94 3.48 25.13 -14.79
C SER A 94 2.09 25.63 -15.13
N GLN A 95 1.94 26.95 -15.27
CA GLN A 95 0.66 27.61 -15.55
C GLN A 95 0.07 27.19 -16.91
N LEU A 96 0.88 27.11 -17.97
CA LEU A 96 0.41 26.71 -19.30
C LEU A 96 0.16 25.20 -19.42
N ARG A 97 0.96 24.37 -18.75
CA ARG A 97 0.80 22.89 -18.78
C ARG A 97 -0.51 22.43 -18.13
N GLU A 98 -1.07 23.23 -17.22
CA GLU A 98 -2.35 22.95 -16.55
C GLU A 98 -3.57 23.28 -17.42
N LEU A 99 -3.38 24.03 -18.51
CA LEU A 99 -4.45 24.44 -19.41
C LEU A 99 -4.74 23.36 -20.45
N ASP A 100 -6.03 23.10 -20.69
CA ASP A 100 -6.46 22.43 -21.91
C ASP A 100 -6.64 23.41 -23.09
N ALA A 101 -6.94 22.89 -24.28
CA ALA A 101 -7.10 23.64 -25.52
C ALA A 101 -8.02 24.85 -25.40
N ASP A 102 -9.17 24.62 -24.77
CA ASP A 102 -10.22 25.62 -24.62
C ASP A 102 -9.75 26.67 -23.60
N GLU A 103 -9.12 26.23 -22.51
CA GLU A 103 -8.54 27.08 -21.47
C GLU A 103 -7.39 27.94 -22.02
N THR A 104 -6.47 27.38 -22.80
CA THR A 104 -5.39 28.10 -23.47
C THR A 104 -5.95 29.14 -24.43
N TYR A 105 -6.95 28.79 -25.24
CA TYR A 105 -7.63 29.75 -26.11
C TYR A 105 -8.30 30.86 -25.30
N MET A 106 -8.99 30.53 -24.22
CA MET A 106 -9.62 31.50 -23.33
C MET A 106 -8.58 32.43 -22.69
N VAL A 107 -7.45 31.91 -22.23
CA VAL A 107 -6.34 32.73 -21.69
C VAL A 107 -5.77 33.66 -22.77
N ARG A 108 -5.53 33.18 -24.00
CA ARG A 108 -5.11 34.01 -25.15
C ARG A 108 -6.11 35.13 -25.43
N HIS A 109 -7.40 34.79 -25.47
CA HIS A 109 -8.47 35.75 -25.73
C HIS A 109 -8.62 36.78 -24.59
N GLN A 110 -8.45 36.34 -23.33
CA GLN A 110 -8.45 37.23 -22.17
C GLN A 110 -7.26 38.18 -22.19
N PHE A 111 -6.08 37.67 -22.58
CA PHE A 111 -4.85 38.43 -22.70
C PHE A 111 -4.99 39.52 -23.77
N ASN A 112 -5.47 39.16 -24.97
CA ASN A 112 -5.82 40.13 -26.00
C ASN A 112 -6.89 39.59 -26.98
N ALA A 113 -8.14 40.02 -26.80
CA ALA A 113 -9.26 39.58 -27.63
C ALA A 113 -9.15 39.95 -29.12
N LYS A 114 -8.26 40.88 -29.51
CA LYS A 114 -8.10 41.35 -30.89
C LYS A 114 -6.95 40.69 -31.63
N ASP A 115 -6.00 40.12 -30.89
CA ASP A 115 -4.78 39.57 -31.44
C ASP A 115 -4.47 38.24 -30.76
N ARG A 116 -4.78 37.15 -31.48
CA ARG A 116 -4.58 35.79 -30.98
C ARG A 116 -3.10 35.46 -30.72
N ASN A 117 -2.19 36.21 -31.33
CA ASN A 117 -0.75 36.00 -31.20
C ASN A 117 -0.17 36.85 -30.07
N ALA A 118 -0.90 37.78 -29.47
CA ALA A 118 -0.32 38.71 -28.51
C ALA A 118 0.30 38.02 -27.29
N LEU A 119 -0.30 36.91 -26.82
CA LEU A 119 0.28 36.11 -25.74
C LEU A 119 1.56 35.40 -26.21
N ALA A 120 1.53 34.78 -27.39
CA ALA A 120 2.70 34.16 -28.01
C ALA A 120 3.85 35.17 -28.22
N ASP A 121 3.54 36.36 -28.73
CA ASP A 121 4.47 37.45 -28.99
C ASP A 121 5.04 38.01 -27.67
N ALA A 122 4.21 38.13 -26.62
CA ALA A 122 4.66 38.54 -25.29
C ALA A 122 5.58 37.49 -24.65
N LEU A 123 5.22 36.20 -24.77
CA LEU A 123 6.07 35.09 -24.34
C LEU A 123 7.38 35.08 -25.15
N ASP A 124 7.33 35.37 -26.44
CA ASP A 124 8.50 35.48 -27.31
C ASP A 124 9.41 36.66 -26.93
N GLU A 125 8.83 37.82 -26.63
CA GLU A 125 9.58 39.00 -26.20
C GLU A 125 10.22 38.79 -24.82
N GLU A 126 9.47 38.25 -23.86
CA GLU A 126 9.90 38.07 -22.48
C GLU A 126 10.88 36.91 -22.28
N LEU A 127 10.72 35.83 -23.04
CA LEU A 127 11.57 34.63 -22.98
C LEU A 127 12.68 34.63 -24.04
N GLY A 128 12.47 35.33 -25.17
CA GLY A 128 13.38 35.41 -26.31
C GLY A 128 14.17 36.72 -26.42
N GLY A 129 13.91 37.73 -25.59
CA GLY A 129 14.46 39.08 -25.73
C GLY A 129 15.99 39.21 -25.68
N HIS A 130 16.59 39.48 -26.86
CA HIS A 130 17.79 40.26 -27.25
C HIS A 130 19.08 40.38 -26.38
N ARG A 131 19.13 39.92 -25.14
CA ARG A 131 20.28 40.07 -24.23
C ARG A 131 20.84 38.76 -23.67
N LEU A 132 20.15 37.65 -23.89
CA LEU A 132 20.74 36.35 -23.67
C LEU A 132 21.65 36.06 -24.86
N THR A 133 22.92 35.77 -24.60
CA THR A 133 23.78 35.06 -25.55
C THR A 133 22.94 33.92 -26.15
N GLU A 134 22.88 33.84 -27.48
CA GLU A 134 21.94 33.09 -28.36
C GLU A 134 21.53 31.67 -27.95
N ALA A 135 22.08 31.09 -26.89
CA ALA A 135 21.81 29.73 -26.45
C ALA A 135 20.56 29.58 -25.56
N THR A 136 20.36 30.34 -24.46
CA THR A 136 19.43 29.93 -23.37
C THR A 136 17.94 30.23 -23.58
N GLY A 137 17.57 31.26 -24.34
CA GLY A 137 16.16 31.66 -24.56
C GLY A 137 15.36 30.73 -25.47
N TYR A 138 16.01 30.06 -26.44
CA TYR A 138 15.31 29.29 -27.49
C TYR A 138 14.53 28.06 -26.99
N LEU A 139 15.03 27.32 -25.99
CA LEU A 139 14.34 26.13 -25.45
C LEU A 139 13.00 26.41 -24.82
N LYS A 140 13.00 27.44 -24.00
CA LYS A 140 11.87 27.81 -23.17
C LYS A 140 10.82 28.52 -24.02
N ARG A 141 11.24 29.06 -25.16
CA ARG A 141 10.37 29.53 -26.24
C ARG A 141 9.63 28.37 -26.92
N SER A 142 10.31 27.34 -27.44
CA SER A 142 9.59 26.26 -28.16
C SER A 142 8.63 25.48 -27.27
N GLU A 143 8.99 25.25 -26.01
CA GLU A 143 8.07 24.62 -25.04
C GLU A 143 6.83 25.48 -24.77
N THR A 144 7.04 26.77 -24.50
CA THR A 144 5.98 27.73 -24.19
C THR A 144 5.07 28.00 -25.40
N LEU A 145 5.64 28.19 -26.58
CA LEU A 145 4.90 28.34 -27.84
C LEU A 145 4.17 27.04 -28.21
N GLY A 146 4.77 25.89 -27.92
CA GLY A 146 4.14 24.59 -28.09
C GLY A 146 2.89 24.43 -27.24
N TYR A 147 2.97 24.78 -25.94
CA TYR A 147 1.81 24.76 -25.05
C TYR A 147 0.75 25.81 -25.41
N ASP A 148 1.18 26.98 -25.87
CA ASP A 148 0.30 28.02 -26.39
C ASP A 148 -0.49 27.48 -27.59
N GLU A 149 0.16 26.80 -28.54
CA GLU A 149 -0.48 26.22 -29.73
C GLU A 149 -1.15 24.85 -29.50
N ALA A 150 -1.04 24.27 -28.30
CA ALA A 150 -1.65 22.98 -27.99
C ALA A 150 -3.17 23.08 -27.99
N SER A 151 -3.82 22.18 -28.73
CA SER A 151 -5.26 22.02 -28.76
C SER A 151 -5.70 20.73 -28.04
N SER A 152 -4.93 20.28 -27.04
CA SER A 152 -5.13 19.07 -26.24
C SER A 152 -5.32 17.78 -27.06
N ASN A 153 -4.80 17.72 -28.28
CA ASN A 153 -4.79 16.47 -29.02
C ASN A 153 -3.77 15.51 -28.41
N GLN A 154 -4.06 14.21 -28.47
CA GLN A 154 -3.11 13.17 -28.13
C GLN A 154 -1.80 13.40 -28.92
N GLY A 155 -0.65 13.29 -28.28
CA GLY A 155 0.65 13.47 -28.95
C GLY A 155 1.21 14.90 -29.00
N GLU A 156 0.44 15.94 -28.67
CA GLU A 156 0.97 17.32 -28.65
C GLU A 156 2.04 17.50 -27.57
N ASN A 157 1.80 17.04 -26.35
CA ASN A 157 2.81 17.06 -25.28
C ASN A 157 4.09 16.33 -25.66
N TYR A 158 3.97 15.20 -26.38
CA TYR A 158 5.12 14.46 -26.87
C TYR A 158 5.84 15.21 -27.98
N ALA A 159 5.12 15.83 -28.93
CA ALA A 159 5.73 16.65 -29.97
C ALA A 159 6.51 17.84 -29.38
N ILE A 160 5.93 18.51 -28.37
CA ILE A 160 6.59 19.58 -27.61
C ILE A 160 7.85 19.03 -26.94
N GLN A 161 7.74 17.92 -26.21
CA GLN A 161 8.89 17.33 -25.51
C GLN A 161 10.01 16.90 -26.47
N LEU A 162 9.70 16.38 -27.67
CA LEU A 162 10.71 16.02 -28.67
C LEU A 162 11.43 17.26 -29.24
N GLU A 163 10.72 18.37 -29.43
CA GLU A 163 11.33 19.65 -29.81
C GLU A 163 12.25 20.19 -28.70
N VAL A 164 11.80 20.11 -27.43
CA VAL A 164 12.63 20.47 -26.28
C VAL A 164 13.87 19.57 -26.19
N ASP A 165 13.71 18.26 -26.38
CA ASP A 165 14.84 17.31 -26.35
C ASP A 165 15.91 17.67 -27.40
N ALA A 166 15.50 17.93 -28.64
CA ALA A 166 16.41 18.32 -29.72
C ALA A 166 17.15 19.63 -29.42
N GLN A 167 16.44 20.66 -28.97
CA GLN A 167 17.08 21.94 -28.67
C GLN A 167 17.99 21.89 -27.42
N GLU A 168 17.72 21.01 -26.45
CA GLU A 168 18.66 20.75 -25.35
C GLU A 168 19.90 20.00 -25.81
N MET A 169 19.75 19.10 -26.79
CA MET A 169 20.88 18.33 -27.32
C MET A 169 21.90 19.21 -28.03
N ASP A 170 21.46 20.19 -28.83
CA ASP A 170 22.34 21.09 -29.59
C ASP A 170 23.15 22.06 -28.70
N ARG A 171 22.90 22.08 -27.39
CA ARG A 171 23.60 22.96 -26.44
C ARG A 171 24.87 22.34 -25.87
N TRP A 172 25.79 23.24 -25.49
CA TRP A 172 26.90 22.92 -24.61
C TRP A 172 26.41 22.35 -23.28
N TRP A 173 27.12 21.34 -22.75
CA TRP A 173 26.70 20.54 -21.60
C TRP A 173 26.40 21.35 -20.32
N TRP A 174 27.04 22.52 -20.11
CA TRP A 174 26.77 23.39 -18.96
C TRP A 174 25.53 24.30 -19.10
N ASN A 175 24.89 24.31 -20.27
CA ASN A 175 23.71 25.13 -20.59
C ASN A 175 22.43 24.27 -20.78
N ARG A 176 22.49 22.98 -20.48
CA ARG A 176 21.36 22.06 -20.55
C ARG A 176 20.63 22.04 -19.21
N ASP A 177 19.30 21.96 -19.26
CA ASP A 177 18.49 21.81 -18.06
C ASP A 177 18.50 20.35 -17.59
N ARG A 178 18.62 19.40 -18.54
CA ARG A 178 18.79 17.97 -18.28
C ARG A 178 20.14 17.44 -18.74
N SER A 179 20.59 16.35 -18.14
CA SER A 179 21.75 15.61 -18.62
C SER A 179 21.51 15.07 -20.03
N LYS A 180 22.60 14.78 -20.75
CA LYS A 180 22.51 14.17 -22.07
C LYS A 180 21.73 12.86 -22.05
N GLU A 181 21.96 12.03 -21.04
CA GLU A 181 21.33 10.70 -20.93
C GLU A 181 19.82 10.81 -20.70
N GLU A 182 19.37 11.78 -19.90
CA GLU A 182 17.95 12.04 -19.68
C GLU A 182 17.24 12.47 -20.96
N ILE A 183 17.87 13.31 -21.80
CA ILE A 183 17.33 13.76 -23.09
C ILE A 183 17.18 12.57 -24.05
N LEU A 184 18.25 11.77 -24.18
CA LEU A 184 18.25 10.58 -25.03
C LEU A 184 17.17 9.59 -24.59
N THR A 185 17.10 9.30 -23.29
CA THR A 185 16.11 8.39 -22.69
C THR A 185 14.69 8.91 -22.93
N SER A 186 14.43 10.19 -22.69
CA SER A 186 13.13 10.82 -22.98
C SER A 186 12.67 10.59 -24.42
N THR A 187 13.54 10.90 -25.39
CA THR A 187 13.23 10.72 -26.83
C THR A 187 12.98 9.26 -27.19
N ARG A 188 13.82 8.33 -26.70
CA ARG A 188 13.66 6.90 -26.99
C ARG A 188 12.37 6.35 -26.40
N HIS A 189 12.01 6.71 -25.17
CA HIS A 189 10.77 6.26 -24.56
C HIS A 189 9.56 6.77 -25.34
N ILE A 190 9.51 8.06 -25.69
CA ILE A 190 8.38 8.64 -26.44
C ILE A 190 8.17 7.93 -27.78
N LEU A 191 9.22 7.80 -28.58
CA LEU A 191 9.10 7.23 -29.94
C LEU A 191 9.07 5.70 -29.94
N GLY A 192 9.85 5.09 -29.05
CA GLY A 192 10.00 3.66 -28.93
C GLY A 192 8.73 2.97 -28.46
N SER A 193 7.94 3.59 -27.58
CA SER A 193 6.68 3.02 -27.09
C SER A 193 5.42 3.52 -27.78
N ALA A 194 5.48 4.55 -28.63
CA ALA A 194 4.30 5.10 -29.29
C ALA A 194 3.66 4.07 -30.22
N SER A 195 2.36 3.80 -30.04
CA SER A 195 1.54 3.09 -31.02
C SER A 195 1.48 3.88 -32.34
N GLU A 196 1.02 3.26 -33.42
CA GLU A 196 0.90 3.92 -34.73
C GLU A 196 -0.08 5.10 -34.67
N ALA A 197 -1.17 4.96 -33.91
CA ALA A 197 -2.11 6.05 -33.69
C ALA A 197 -1.43 7.22 -32.95
N GLU A 198 -0.66 6.94 -31.90
CA GLU A 198 0.08 7.96 -31.16
C GLU A 198 1.16 8.60 -32.02
N ARG A 199 1.98 7.81 -32.71
CA ARG A 199 3.02 8.29 -33.63
C ARG A 199 2.45 9.24 -34.68
N LEU A 200 1.36 8.86 -35.35
CA LEU A 200 0.68 9.71 -36.33
C LEU A 200 0.18 11.02 -35.70
N SER A 201 -0.32 10.94 -34.46
CA SER A 201 -0.80 12.11 -33.74
C SER A 201 0.34 13.05 -33.32
N ILE A 202 1.47 12.50 -32.87
CA ILE A 202 2.72 13.23 -32.60
C ILE A 202 3.23 13.89 -33.88
N ASP A 203 3.31 13.15 -34.99
CA ASP A 203 3.78 13.65 -36.29
C ASP A 203 2.92 14.81 -36.80
N ALA A 204 1.61 14.68 -36.71
CA ALA A 204 0.67 15.73 -37.10
C ALA A 204 0.75 16.94 -36.17
N ALA A 205 0.87 16.75 -34.86
CA ALA A 205 1.06 17.83 -33.88
C ALA A 205 2.35 18.60 -34.14
N TYR A 206 3.44 17.87 -34.34
CA TYR A 206 4.75 18.44 -34.64
C TYR A 206 4.70 19.28 -35.93
N GLY A 207 4.06 18.76 -36.98
CA GLY A 207 3.83 19.49 -38.23
C GLY A 207 3.04 20.78 -38.04
N ARG A 208 1.98 20.76 -37.22
CA ARG A 208 1.18 21.98 -36.95
C ARG A 208 1.97 23.03 -36.17
N MET A 209 2.70 22.63 -35.14
CA MET A 209 3.35 23.54 -34.19
C MET A 209 4.66 24.13 -34.70
N PHE A 210 5.49 23.31 -35.37
CA PHE A 210 6.90 23.66 -35.57
C PHE A 210 7.36 23.77 -37.03
N THR A 211 6.51 23.48 -38.04
CA THR A 211 6.94 23.50 -39.46
C THR A 211 6.36 24.66 -40.29
N THR A 212 5.59 25.56 -39.69
CA THR A 212 4.78 26.62 -40.35
C THR A 212 5.56 27.77 -41.00
N GLY A 213 6.89 27.69 -41.11
CA GLY A 213 7.73 28.71 -41.75
C GLY A 213 7.79 28.67 -43.30
N ASN A 214 7.23 27.65 -43.96
CA ASN A 214 7.27 27.52 -45.42
C ASN A 214 5.88 27.26 -46.02
N ALA A 215 5.34 28.29 -46.68
CA ALA A 215 4.25 28.27 -47.66
C ALA A 215 3.09 27.30 -47.41
N GLU A 216 1.94 27.87 -47.04
CA GLU A 216 0.60 27.28 -47.12
C GLU A 216 0.47 26.29 -48.31
N GLY A 217 0.48 24.98 -48.06
CA GLY A 217 0.36 24.02 -49.15
C GLY A 217 0.26 22.55 -48.76
N GLU A 218 1.20 22.02 -47.97
CA GLU A 218 1.23 20.59 -47.68
C GLU A 218 1.62 20.34 -46.22
N VAL A 219 0.63 20.09 -45.36
CA VAL A 219 0.87 19.33 -44.12
C VAL A 219 1.19 17.91 -44.58
N GLY A 220 2.44 17.69 -44.98
CA GLY A 220 2.94 16.40 -45.41
C GLY A 220 2.94 15.44 -44.22
N GLN A 221 2.57 14.19 -44.48
CA GLN A 221 2.92 13.07 -43.58
C GLN A 221 4.46 12.98 -43.51
N ASN A 222 5.02 12.56 -42.37
CA ASN A 222 6.45 12.34 -42.12
C ASN A 222 7.24 13.55 -41.60
N ASN A 223 6.62 14.39 -40.78
CA ASN A 223 7.30 15.52 -40.12
C ASN A 223 8.43 15.05 -39.19
N LEU A 224 8.22 13.96 -38.44
CA LEU A 224 9.23 13.35 -37.55
C LEU A 224 10.41 12.80 -38.34
N ALA A 225 10.18 12.12 -39.47
CA ALA A 225 11.27 11.62 -40.31
C ALA A 225 12.13 12.76 -40.89
N ARG A 226 11.50 13.90 -41.23
CA ARG A 226 12.26 15.11 -41.63
C ARG A 226 13.00 15.74 -40.45
N PHE A 227 12.37 15.79 -39.27
CA PHE A 227 12.94 16.36 -38.06
C PHE A 227 14.17 15.61 -37.57
N TYR A 228 14.16 14.28 -37.64
CA TYR A 228 15.29 13.40 -37.30
C TYR A 228 16.22 13.10 -38.49
N GLY A 229 15.85 13.53 -39.70
CA GLY A 229 16.64 13.39 -40.91
C GLY A 229 17.82 14.37 -41.00
N GLU A 230 18.64 14.22 -42.03
CA GLU A 230 19.81 15.08 -42.24
C GLU A 230 19.43 16.56 -42.32
N GLY A 231 20.01 17.38 -41.43
CA GLY A 231 19.74 18.81 -41.33
C GLY A 231 18.50 19.19 -40.52
N GLY A 232 17.76 18.23 -39.95
CA GLY A 232 16.71 18.48 -38.97
C GLY A 232 17.27 18.69 -37.56
N ALA A 233 16.52 19.37 -36.68
CA ALA A 233 16.97 19.67 -35.31
C ALA A 233 17.12 18.41 -34.44
N GLY A 234 16.37 17.33 -34.70
CA GLY A 234 16.54 16.05 -34.02
C GLY A 234 17.74 15.22 -34.50
N TYR A 235 18.47 15.65 -35.54
CA TYR A 235 19.51 14.85 -36.19
C TYR A 235 20.61 14.35 -35.25
N GLU A 236 21.05 15.18 -34.30
CA GLU A 236 22.09 14.80 -33.33
C GLU A 236 21.64 13.66 -32.41
N ILE A 237 20.37 13.67 -31.98
CA ILE A 237 19.78 12.59 -31.18
C ILE A 237 19.68 11.31 -32.01
N ALA A 238 19.12 11.40 -33.22
CA ALA A 238 18.96 10.27 -34.12
C ALA A 238 20.29 9.62 -34.52
N ASN A 239 21.39 10.35 -34.51
CA ASN A 239 22.71 9.83 -34.89
C ASN A 239 23.67 9.66 -33.72
N TRP A 240 23.15 9.68 -32.48
CA TRP A 240 23.99 9.55 -31.29
C TRP A 240 24.79 8.26 -31.27
N ASP A 241 24.13 7.12 -31.52
CA ASP A 241 24.74 5.81 -31.69
C ASP A 241 23.91 4.93 -32.65
N SER A 242 24.34 3.68 -32.85
CA SER A 242 23.65 2.72 -33.72
C SER A 242 22.23 2.41 -33.26
N TYR A 243 22.00 2.38 -31.94
CA TYR A 243 20.71 2.08 -31.34
C TYR A 243 19.71 3.20 -31.61
N HIS A 244 20.08 4.44 -31.31
CA HIS A 244 19.24 5.61 -31.57
C HIS A 244 18.90 5.75 -33.06
N ARG A 245 19.90 5.55 -33.93
CA ARG A 245 19.68 5.60 -35.38
C ARG A 245 18.66 4.59 -35.85
N THR A 246 18.76 3.36 -35.36
CA THR A 246 17.88 2.26 -35.75
C THR A 246 16.47 2.47 -35.20
N LEU A 247 16.37 2.74 -33.88
CA LEU A 247 15.10 2.96 -33.20
C LEU A 247 14.34 4.14 -33.81
N ILE A 248 14.97 5.30 -33.94
CA ILE A 248 14.31 6.53 -34.39
C ILE A 248 13.95 6.44 -35.86
N SER A 249 14.80 5.84 -36.70
CA SER A 249 14.48 5.62 -38.12
C SER A 249 13.24 4.75 -38.29
N ILE A 250 13.12 3.66 -37.52
CA ILE A 250 11.94 2.79 -37.58
C ILE A 250 10.73 3.49 -36.96
N ALA A 251 10.89 4.09 -35.77
CA ALA A 251 9.80 4.71 -35.03
C ALA A 251 9.23 5.96 -35.70
N ALA A 252 10.00 6.66 -36.54
CA ALA A 252 9.49 7.77 -37.34
C ALA A 252 8.54 7.28 -38.45
N GLU A 253 8.72 6.05 -38.95
CA GLU A 253 7.93 5.47 -40.03
C GLU A 253 6.76 4.61 -39.52
N THR A 254 6.98 3.83 -38.46
CA THR A 254 6.01 2.88 -37.90
C THR A 254 5.98 2.89 -36.37
N GLY A 255 4.76 2.97 -35.81
CA GLY A 255 4.52 2.85 -34.39
C GLY A 255 4.70 1.42 -33.88
N ALA A 256 4.92 1.27 -32.58
CA ALA A 256 5.33 0.04 -31.91
C ALA A 256 4.43 -1.17 -32.23
N ASP A 257 3.10 -0.98 -32.29
CA ASP A 257 2.12 -2.03 -32.60
C ASP A 257 2.05 -2.43 -34.09
N LYS A 258 2.73 -1.69 -34.98
CA LYS A 258 2.80 -1.95 -36.42
C LYS A 258 4.19 -2.33 -36.92
N ARG A 259 5.21 -2.34 -36.07
CA ARG A 259 6.56 -2.80 -36.43
C ARG A 259 6.53 -4.30 -36.74
N SER A 260 7.17 -4.70 -37.83
CA SER A 260 7.33 -6.13 -38.13
C SER A 260 8.27 -6.81 -37.12
N PRO A 261 8.19 -8.14 -36.95
CA PRO A 261 9.13 -8.88 -36.10
C PRO A 261 10.60 -8.61 -36.47
N GLU A 262 10.90 -8.46 -37.76
CA GLU A 262 12.24 -8.11 -38.26
C GLU A 262 12.69 -6.74 -37.78
N GLN A 263 11.82 -5.73 -37.85
CA GLN A 263 12.12 -4.36 -37.40
C GLN A 263 12.37 -4.33 -35.89
N GLN A 264 11.56 -5.05 -35.11
CA GLN A 264 11.74 -5.16 -33.66
C GLN A 264 13.05 -5.88 -33.32
N ALA A 265 13.35 -6.99 -33.99
CA ALA A 265 14.61 -7.71 -33.84
C ALA A 265 15.83 -6.85 -34.23
N GLN A 266 15.69 -5.98 -35.24
CA GLN A 266 16.72 -5.03 -35.63
C GLN A 266 16.98 -3.99 -34.53
N ILE A 267 15.93 -3.48 -33.88
CA ILE A 267 16.05 -2.58 -32.72
C ILE A 267 16.80 -3.28 -31.59
N ILE A 268 16.42 -4.51 -31.23
CA ILE A 268 17.10 -5.32 -30.20
C ILE A 268 18.58 -5.54 -30.55
N SER A 269 18.89 -5.92 -31.79
CA SER A 269 20.27 -6.16 -32.24
C SER A 269 21.12 -4.88 -32.15
N SER A 270 20.56 -3.73 -32.57
CA SER A 270 21.26 -2.44 -32.50
C SER A 270 21.55 -1.96 -31.06
N ALA A 271 20.75 -2.39 -30.08
CA ALA A 271 21.01 -2.13 -28.66
C ALA A 271 22.28 -2.85 -28.18
N LEU A 272 22.53 -4.07 -28.65
CA LEU A 272 23.73 -4.85 -28.33
C LEU A 272 25.01 -4.29 -28.99
N ASP A 273 24.86 -3.61 -30.12
CA ASP A 273 25.97 -2.96 -30.83
C ASP A 273 26.44 -1.64 -30.17
N SER A 274 25.70 -1.15 -29.17
CA SER A 274 26.04 0.08 -28.45
C SER A 274 27.33 -0.03 -27.62
N ALA A 275 27.77 1.08 -27.02
CA ALA A 275 28.93 1.09 -26.13
C ALA A 275 28.69 0.15 -24.93
N TYR A 276 29.72 -0.56 -24.49
CA TYR A 276 29.59 -1.64 -23.50
C TYR A 276 28.82 -1.25 -22.23
N GLY A 277 29.01 -0.01 -21.73
CA GLY A 277 28.31 0.50 -20.55
C GLY A 277 26.80 0.66 -20.71
N ASN A 278 26.28 0.77 -21.94
CA ASN A 278 24.86 1.04 -22.21
C ASN A 278 24.12 -0.18 -22.79
N ARG A 279 24.84 -1.24 -23.18
CA ARG A 279 24.27 -2.42 -23.86
C ARG A 279 23.13 -3.03 -23.09
N LEU A 280 23.29 -3.22 -21.79
CA LEU A 280 22.29 -3.90 -20.97
C LEU A 280 21.04 -3.03 -20.78
N ASP A 281 21.21 -1.73 -20.55
CA ASP A 281 20.10 -0.80 -20.37
C ASP A 281 19.30 -0.66 -21.67
N TYR A 282 19.98 -0.46 -22.80
CA TYR A 282 19.32 -0.41 -24.10
C TYR A 282 18.70 -1.77 -24.47
N MET A 283 19.30 -2.89 -24.10
CA MET A 283 18.74 -4.22 -24.34
C MET A 283 17.45 -4.44 -23.54
N SER A 284 17.45 -4.01 -22.27
CA SER A 284 16.27 -4.00 -21.41
C SER A 284 15.14 -3.19 -22.04
N GLU A 285 15.45 -1.97 -22.48
CA GLU A 285 14.51 -1.05 -23.10
C GLU A 285 13.96 -1.61 -24.44
N ALA A 286 14.85 -1.99 -25.35
CA ALA A 286 14.53 -2.49 -26.69
C ALA A 286 13.70 -3.77 -26.68
N SER A 287 13.97 -4.67 -25.73
CA SER A 287 13.25 -5.94 -25.60
C SER A 287 11.96 -5.82 -24.79
N SER A 288 11.76 -4.70 -24.09
CA SER A 288 10.58 -4.46 -23.26
C SER A 288 9.28 -4.59 -24.06
N ARG A 289 8.20 -4.94 -23.38
CA ARG A 289 6.87 -5.08 -24.01
C ARG A 289 6.36 -3.78 -24.64
N ALA A 290 6.92 -2.64 -24.26
CA ALA A 290 6.60 -1.34 -24.86
C ALA A 290 7.25 -1.15 -26.24
N PHE A 291 8.41 -1.76 -26.49
CA PHE A 291 9.20 -1.55 -27.72
C PHE A 291 9.08 -2.73 -28.69
N SER A 292 9.00 -3.94 -28.14
CA SER A 292 8.95 -5.21 -28.87
C SER A 292 7.90 -6.16 -28.28
N ASN A 293 7.11 -6.77 -29.15
CA ASN A 293 6.17 -7.84 -28.79
C ASN A 293 6.89 -9.20 -28.72
N GLN A 294 6.17 -10.27 -28.41
CA GLN A 294 6.75 -11.61 -28.31
C GLN A 294 7.30 -12.10 -29.67
N GLU A 295 6.60 -11.84 -30.78
CA GLU A 295 7.03 -12.28 -32.11
C GLU A 295 8.37 -11.65 -32.53
N GLY A 296 8.59 -10.37 -32.24
CA GLY A 296 9.87 -9.69 -32.52
C GLY A 296 11.03 -10.27 -31.70
N ARG A 297 10.79 -10.57 -30.43
CA ARG A 297 11.76 -11.25 -29.55
C ARG A 297 12.07 -12.68 -30.02
N ASP A 298 11.05 -13.45 -30.36
CA ASP A 298 11.21 -14.81 -30.89
C ASP A 298 11.96 -14.79 -32.23
N TYR A 299 11.66 -13.82 -33.10
CA TYR A 299 12.40 -13.61 -34.35
C TYR A 299 13.87 -13.33 -34.08
N PHE A 300 14.19 -12.41 -33.16
CA PHE A 300 15.57 -12.12 -32.77
C PHE A 300 16.31 -13.37 -32.29
N LEU A 301 15.70 -14.16 -31.39
CA LEU A 301 16.29 -15.39 -30.88
C LEU A 301 16.49 -16.44 -31.98
N ALA A 302 15.50 -16.65 -32.85
CA ALA A 302 15.56 -17.60 -33.97
C ALA A 302 16.65 -17.26 -35.00
N HIS A 303 17.04 -15.98 -35.10
CA HIS A 303 18.05 -15.49 -36.04
C HIS A 303 19.42 -15.25 -35.38
N GLY A 304 19.73 -16.02 -34.34
CA GLY A 304 21.05 -16.03 -33.70
C GLY A 304 21.21 -15.02 -32.55
N GLY A 305 20.11 -14.48 -32.02
CA GLY A 305 20.12 -13.49 -30.94
C GLY A 305 20.90 -13.93 -29.70
N GLU A 306 20.84 -15.21 -29.30
CA GLU A 306 21.63 -15.72 -28.16
C GLU A 306 23.14 -15.62 -28.40
N ALA A 307 23.59 -15.88 -29.63
CA ALA A 307 25.00 -15.75 -29.99
C ALA A 307 25.42 -14.27 -30.00
N GLN A 308 24.55 -13.37 -30.48
CA GLN A 308 24.78 -11.93 -30.44
C GLN A 308 24.89 -11.42 -29.00
N ILE A 309 24.01 -11.83 -28.08
CA ILE A 309 24.08 -11.48 -26.66
C ILE A 309 25.42 -11.95 -26.06
N ARG A 310 25.81 -13.21 -26.27
CA ARG A 310 27.08 -13.73 -25.75
C ARG A 310 28.28 -12.96 -26.27
N GLN A 311 28.29 -12.64 -27.56
CA GLN A 311 29.34 -11.84 -28.18
C GLN A 311 29.39 -10.41 -27.61
N ALA A 312 28.24 -9.77 -27.44
CA ALA A 312 28.13 -8.40 -26.94
C ALA A 312 28.62 -8.24 -25.49
N PHE A 313 28.56 -9.28 -24.66
CA PHE A 313 29.05 -9.23 -23.28
C PHE A 313 30.37 -9.99 -23.07
N THR A 314 31.09 -10.27 -24.15
CA THR A 314 32.42 -10.88 -24.14
C THR A 314 33.46 -9.87 -24.67
N GLN A 315 34.44 -9.51 -23.84
CA GLN A 315 35.52 -8.58 -24.20
C GLN A 315 36.86 -9.31 -24.32
N GLU A 316 37.63 -8.97 -25.35
CA GLU A 316 39.04 -9.36 -25.46
C GLU A 316 39.92 -8.22 -24.93
N HIS A 317 40.71 -8.51 -23.90
CA HIS A 317 41.67 -7.60 -23.33
C HIS A 317 43.07 -7.97 -23.82
N TYR A 318 43.87 -6.95 -24.13
CA TYR A 318 45.29 -7.11 -24.44
C TYR A 318 46.10 -6.58 -23.26
N THR A 319 47.06 -7.37 -22.78
CA THR A 319 48.00 -6.95 -21.75
C THR A 319 49.15 -6.14 -22.36
N GLU A 320 49.97 -5.49 -21.53
CA GLU A 320 51.13 -4.72 -21.99
C GLU A 320 52.18 -5.55 -22.76
N ASP A 321 52.20 -6.87 -22.58
CA ASP A 321 53.12 -7.77 -23.28
C ASP A 321 52.59 -8.28 -24.63
N GLY A 322 51.36 -7.89 -25.01
CA GLY A 322 50.71 -8.28 -26.26
C GLY A 322 49.96 -9.61 -26.19
N SER A 323 49.90 -10.29 -25.03
CA SER A 323 48.98 -11.41 -24.83
C SER A 323 47.54 -10.93 -24.72
N SER A 324 46.58 -11.73 -25.21
CA SER A 324 45.16 -11.46 -25.04
C SER A 324 44.49 -12.47 -24.12
N TYR A 325 43.49 -12.01 -23.38
CA TYR A 325 42.58 -12.86 -22.61
C TYR A 325 41.14 -12.35 -22.77
N THR A 326 40.19 -13.26 -22.66
CA THR A 326 38.78 -12.96 -22.83
C THR A 326 38.09 -12.92 -21.46
N THR A 327 37.31 -11.87 -21.20
CA THR A 327 36.39 -11.84 -20.07
C THR A 327 34.96 -11.87 -20.59
N THR A 328 34.16 -12.76 -20.03
CA THR A 328 32.73 -12.87 -20.33
C THR A 328 31.95 -12.44 -19.09
N ASP A 329 31.13 -11.41 -19.24
CA ASP A 329 30.18 -11.00 -18.20
C ASP A 329 28.95 -11.91 -18.24
N GLY A 330 29.04 -13.04 -17.54
CA GLY A 330 27.97 -14.02 -17.46
C GLY A 330 26.67 -13.45 -16.87
N TRP A 331 26.78 -12.44 -16.00
CA TRP A 331 25.62 -11.83 -15.34
C TRP A 331 24.83 -10.94 -16.30
N SER A 332 25.51 -10.11 -17.08
CA SER A 332 24.87 -9.32 -18.15
C SER A 332 24.29 -10.21 -19.25
N ILE A 333 24.93 -11.34 -19.57
CA ILE A 333 24.38 -12.35 -20.49
C ILE A 333 23.06 -12.93 -19.94
N GLU A 334 23.00 -13.30 -18.67
CA GLU A 334 21.77 -13.84 -18.04
C GLU A 334 20.63 -12.82 -18.12
N GLN A 335 20.87 -11.57 -17.71
CA GLN A 335 19.89 -10.50 -17.78
C GLN A 335 19.44 -10.19 -19.22
N ALA A 336 20.38 -10.02 -20.15
CA ALA A 336 20.05 -9.76 -21.55
C ALA A 336 19.27 -10.90 -22.21
N THR A 337 19.55 -12.15 -21.81
CA THR A 337 18.79 -13.32 -22.28
C THR A 337 17.37 -13.31 -21.73
N ASP A 338 17.18 -12.93 -20.47
CA ASP A 338 15.85 -12.80 -19.88
C ASP A 338 15.02 -11.72 -20.61
N TYR A 339 15.60 -10.54 -20.83
CA TYR A 339 14.98 -9.48 -21.61
C TYR A 339 14.64 -9.95 -23.04
N ALA A 340 15.55 -10.63 -23.71
CA ALA A 340 15.33 -11.15 -25.06
C ALA A 340 14.21 -12.20 -25.13
N ARG A 341 13.95 -12.95 -24.05
CA ARG A 341 12.91 -13.99 -24.02
C ARG A 341 11.56 -13.46 -23.55
N LEU A 342 11.56 -12.69 -22.47
CA LEU A 342 10.36 -12.32 -21.71
C LEU A 342 9.98 -10.83 -21.85
N GLY A 343 10.92 -10.01 -22.33
CA GLY A 343 10.84 -8.54 -22.29
C GLY A 343 11.01 -7.96 -20.88
N GLU A 344 11.44 -8.76 -19.92
CA GLU A 344 11.66 -8.40 -18.52
C GLU A 344 12.60 -9.43 -17.87
N LEU A 345 13.10 -9.13 -16.67
CA LEU A 345 13.89 -10.09 -15.90
C LEU A 345 13.00 -11.23 -15.38
N ARG A 346 13.54 -12.46 -15.33
CA ARG A 346 12.92 -13.54 -14.53
C ARG A 346 12.94 -13.16 -13.04
N PRO A 347 11.97 -13.63 -12.24
CA PRO A 347 11.96 -13.40 -10.80
C PRO A 347 13.32 -13.63 -10.11
N ILE A 348 13.99 -14.76 -10.37
CA ILE A 348 15.30 -15.05 -9.77
C ILE A 348 16.40 -14.07 -10.19
N THR A 349 16.37 -13.59 -11.43
CA THR A 349 17.36 -12.64 -11.95
C THR A 349 17.11 -11.25 -11.40
N GLU A 350 15.84 -10.85 -11.27
CA GLU A 350 15.46 -9.62 -10.58
C GLU A 350 15.89 -9.65 -9.10
N PHE A 351 15.64 -10.76 -8.41
CA PHE A 351 16.07 -10.98 -7.03
C PHE A 351 17.59 -10.84 -6.89
N LYS A 352 18.37 -11.49 -7.76
CA LYS A 352 19.83 -11.37 -7.79
C LYS A 352 20.33 -9.96 -8.09
N LYS A 353 19.63 -9.22 -8.95
CA LYS A 353 19.96 -7.81 -9.27
C LYS A 353 19.75 -6.88 -8.08
N ALA A 354 18.81 -7.23 -7.21
CA ALA A 354 18.42 -6.40 -6.08
C ALA A 354 19.40 -6.44 -4.89
N PHE A 355 20.30 -7.43 -4.80
CA PHE A 355 21.30 -7.47 -3.74
C PHE A 355 22.70 -7.09 -4.24
N GLY A 356 23.42 -6.34 -3.41
CA GLY A 356 24.77 -5.85 -3.70
C GLY A 356 25.71 -6.05 -2.52
N VAL A 357 27.01 -5.83 -2.74
CA VAL A 357 28.04 -6.06 -1.71
C VAL A 357 27.83 -5.22 -0.44
N PHE A 358 27.21 -4.05 -0.55
CA PHE A 358 27.08 -3.08 0.56
C PHE A 358 25.64 -2.82 1.01
N SER A 359 24.66 -3.10 0.17
CA SER A 359 23.25 -2.84 0.46
C SER A 359 22.38 -3.64 -0.49
N ASN A 360 21.23 -4.09 0.02
CA ASN A 360 20.22 -4.73 -0.81
C ASN A 360 19.01 -3.81 -0.95
N ASP A 361 18.41 -3.81 -2.12
CA ASP A 361 17.09 -3.25 -2.35
C ASP A 361 16.03 -4.28 -1.92
N GLN A 362 15.64 -4.18 -0.64
CA GLN A 362 14.65 -5.08 -0.04
C GLN A 362 13.33 -5.08 -0.82
N LYS A 363 12.90 -3.91 -1.32
CA LYS A 363 11.65 -3.81 -2.09
C LYS A 363 11.73 -4.52 -3.42
N ALA A 364 12.86 -4.43 -4.11
CA ALA A 364 13.06 -5.14 -5.37
C ALA A 364 13.15 -6.67 -5.16
N MET A 365 13.78 -7.13 -4.07
CA MET A 365 13.79 -8.55 -3.69
C MET A 365 12.37 -9.08 -3.40
N GLU A 366 11.59 -8.34 -2.61
CA GLU A 366 10.20 -8.69 -2.30
C GLU A 366 9.32 -8.66 -3.56
N HIS A 367 9.52 -7.67 -4.43
CA HIS A 367 8.82 -7.60 -5.72
C HIS A 367 9.14 -8.81 -6.59
N ALA A 368 10.41 -9.20 -6.71
CA ALA A 368 10.82 -10.39 -7.43
C ALA A 368 10.16 -11.66 -6.89
N LEU A 369 10.10 -11.83 -5.57
CA LEU A 369 9.44 -12.96 -4.92
C LEU A 369 7.92 -12.96 -5.11
N SER A 370 7.29 -11.78 -5.12
CA SER A 370 5.85 -11.63 -5.35
C SER A 370 5.42 -12.04 -6.77
N ARG A 371 6.35 -11.99 -7.73
CA ARG A 371 6.13 -12.36 -9.14
C ARG A 371 6.24 -13.87 -9.42
N LEU A 372 6.58 -14.69 -8.42
CA LEU A 372 6.54 -16.14 -8.56
C LEU A 372 5.10 -16.60 -8.76
N SER A 373 4.84 -17.32 -9.87
CA SER A 373 3.54 -17.97 -10.12
C SER A 373 3.32 -19.17 -9.19
N ASP A 374 2.08 -19.61 -9.03
CA ASP A 374 1.74 -20.75 -8.17
C ASP A 374 2.49 -22.02 -8.60
N GLU A 375 2.66 -22.24 -9.91
CA GLU A 375 3.44 -23.38 -10.43
C GLU A 375 4.92 -23.26 -10.07
N GLN A 376 5.49 -22.05 -10.13
CA GLN A 376 6.89 -21.82 -9.73
C GLN A 376 7.08 -22.03 -8.23
N ARG A 377 6.09 -21.65 -7.41
CA ARG A 377 6.11 -21.88 -5.96
C ARG A 377 6.00 -23.36 -5.62
N ALA A 378 5.10 -24.08 -6.29
CA ALA A 378 4.98 -25.54 -6.16
C ALA A 378 6.30 -26.23 -6.57
N LEU A 379 6.87 -25.85 -7.71
CA LEU A 379 8.17 -26.36 -8.16
C LEU A 379 9.31 -26.09 -7.16
N LEU A 380 9.28 -24.91 -6.52
CA LEU A 380 10.22 -24.54 -5.45
C LEU A 380 10.01 -25.40 -4.19
N ALA A 381 8.76 -25.65 -3.79
CA ALA A 381 8.39 -26.47 -2.64
C ALA A 381 8.78 -27.94 -2.83
N ASP A 382 8.48 -28.52 -3.98
CA ASP A 382 8.84 -29.90 -4.29
C ASP A 382 10.37 -30.05 -4.40
N GLY A 383 11.05 -29.06 -4.99
CA GLY A 383 12.50 -29.00 -5.06
C GLY A 383 13.17 -28.89 -3.69
N LYS A 384 12.56 -28.14 -2.76
CA LYS A 384 12.97 -28.04 -1.37
C LYS A 384 12.84 -29.37 -0.65
N GLN A 385 11.67 -30.02 -0.76
CA GLN A 385 11.44 -31.32 -0.13
C GLN A 385 12.47 -32.36 -0.57
N LEU A 386 12.75 -32.46 -1.88
CA LEU A 386 13.80 -33.34 -2.41
C LEU A 386 15.19 -33.01 -1.86
N PHE A 387 15.49 -31.73 -1.66
CA PHE A 387 16.76 -31.28 -1.10
C PHE A 387 16.89 -31.65 0.38
N ASP A 388 15.85 -31.41 1.17
CA ASP A 388 15.81 -31.66 2.62
C ASP A 388 15.82 -33.17 2.92
N ASP A 389 15.07 -33.97 2.16
CA ASP A 389 15.02 -35.42 2.30
C ASP A 389 16.29 -36.13 1.80
N GLY A 390 17.16 -35.41 1.06
CA GLY A 390 18.36 -35.98 0.43
C GLY A 390 18.04 -37.04 -0.64
N VAL A 391 16.83 -37.00 -1.20
CA VAL A 391 16.34 -37.98 -2.19
C VAL A 391 16.90 -37.64 -3.57
N MET A 392 17.46 -38.64 -4.24
CA MET A 392 17.92 -38.48 -5.63
C MET A 392 16.71 -38.39 -6.58
N PRO A 393 16.62 -37.36 -7.43
CA PRO A 393 15.47 -37.18 -8.32
C PRO A 393 15.41 -38.31 -9.37
N GLN A 394 14.25 -38.93 -9.50
CA GLN A 394 14.00 -40.09 -10.38
C GLN A 394 13.32 -39.68 -11.70
N THR A 395 12.48 -38.64 -11.67
CA THR A 395 11.78 -38.11 -12.86
C THR A 395 12.44 -36.83 -13.37
N ASP A 396 12.15 -36.44 -14.61
CA ASP A 396 12.67 -35.18 -15.15
C ASP A 396 12.05 -33.96 -14.44
N GLY A 397 10.77 -34.03 -14.03
CA GLY A 397 10.13 -33.03 -13.18
C GLY A 397 10.83 -32.87 -11.83
N GLN A 398 11.22 -33.96 -11.16
CA GLN A 398 11.97 -33.89 -9.90
C GLN A 398 13.38 -33.29 -10.08
N LYS A 399 14.06 -33.56 -11.22
CA LYS A 399 15.36 -32.95 -11.52
C LYS A 399 15.21 -31.45 -11.74
N GLU A 400 14.16 -31.04 -12.45
CA GLU A 400 13.83 -29.63 -12.69
C GLU A 400 13.51 -28.92 -11.37
N ALA A 401 12.64 -29.48 -10.54
CA ALA A 401 12.28 -28.96 -9.22
C ALA A 401 13.52 -28.75 -8.33
N LEU A 402 14.36 -29.79 -8.20
CA LEU A 402 15.58 -29.71 -7.39
C LEU A 402 16.58 -28.69 -7.95
N ALA A 403 16.71 -28.57 -9.27
CA ALA A 403 17.58 -27.58 -9.89
C ALA A 403 17.04 -26.15 -9.68
N TYR A 404 15.72 -25.96 -9.81
CA TYR A 404 15.04 -24.70 -9.60
C TYR A 404 15.20 -24.22 -8.15
N TYR A 405 14.90 -25.06 -7.17
CA TYR A 405 15.12 -24.76 -5.76
C TYR A 405 16.58 -24.46 -5.45
N LYS A 406 17.55 -25.27 -5.92
CA LYS A 406 18.99 -25.00 -5.68
C LYS A 406 19.44 -23.64 -6.21
N SER A 407 18.87 -23.19 -7.33
CA SER A 407 19.19 -21.88 -7.88
C SER A 407 18.71 -20.74 -6.98
N TRP A 408 17.49 -20.84 -6.45
CA TRP A 408 16.90 -19.89 -5.52
C TRP A 408 17.57 -19.93 -4.15
N HIS A 409 17.77 -21.12 -3.58
CA HIS A 409 18.48 -21.31 -2.31
C HIS A 409 19.89 -20.68 -2.36
N LYS A 410 20.61 -20.84 -3.48
CA LYS A 410 21.89 -20.14 -3.68
C LYS A 410 21.70 -18.62 -3.70
N ALA A 411 20.72 -18.10 -4.43
CA ALA A 411 20.44 -16.67 -4.49
C ALA A 411 20.07 -16.07 -3.12
N PHE A 412 19.30 -16.79 -2.30
CA PHE A 412 18.96 -16.39 -0.94
C PHE A 412 20.17 -16.29 -0.03
N ARG A 413 21.10 -17.25 -0.15
CA ARG A 413 22.37 -17.21 0.58
C ARG A 413 23.29 -16.10 0.11
N ASP A 414 23.40 -15.92 -1.21
CA ASP A 414 24.24 -14.87 -1.80
C ASP A 414 23.74 -13.46 -1.44
N ALA A 415 22.44 -13.30 -1.13
CA ALA A 415 21.86 -12.01 -0.78
C ALA A 415 22.43 -11.40 0.50
N HIS A 416 23.05 -12.15 1.41
CA HIS A 416 23.59 -11.58 2.65
C HIS A 416 24.96 -12.15 3.02
N TRP A 417 25.95 -11.27 3.15
CA TRP A 417 27.32 -11.65 3.55
C TRP A 417 27.45 -11.98 5.04
N PHE A 418 26.56 -11.45 5.88
CA PHE A 418 26.50 -11.73 7.32
C PHE A 418 25.16 -12.40 7.64
N SER A 419 25.17 -13.48 8.44
CA SER A 419 23.98 -14.29 8.77
C SER A 419 23.30 -14.97 7.56
N GLU A 420 24.10 -15.58 6.67
CA GLU A 420 23.66 -16.25 5.43
C GLU A 420 22.43 -17.17 5.62
N GLU A 421 22.40 -17.97 6.70
CA GLU A 421 21.34 -18.97 6.89
C GLU A 421 20.01 -18.35 7.34
N ALA A 422 20.02 -17.44 8.33
CA ALA A 422 18.78 -16.91 8.91
C ALA A 422 17.95 -16.07 7.94
N LYS A 423 18.62 -15.21 7.15
CA LYS A 423 17.93 -14.38 6.16
C LYS A 423 17.54 -15.15 4.90
N ALA A 424 18.31 -16.17 4.54
CA ALA A 424 17.94 -17.06 3.45
C ALA A 424 16.61 -17.77 3.75
N THR A 425 16.39 -18.20 4.99
CA THR A 425 15.10 -18.81 5.42
C THR A 425 13.92 -17.84 5.28
N GLY A 426 14.14 -16.54 5.53
CA GLY A 426 13.11 -15.51 5.34
C GLY A 426 12.67 -15.35 3.88
N TYR A 427 13.63 -15.26 2.95
CA TYR A 427 13.28 -15.20 1.52
C TYR A 427 12.75 -16.52 0.97
N GLU A 428 13.26 -17.65 1.47
CA GLU A 428 12.77 -18.98 1.12
C GLU A 428 11.30 -19.13 1.50
N ASP A 429 10.90 -18.67 2.68
CA ASP A 429 9.51 -18.66 3.11
C ASP A 429 8.62 -17.76 2.22
N GLN A 430 9.08 -16.55 1.89
CA GLN A 430 8.40 -15.66 0.95
C GLN A 430 8.35 -16.21 -0.49
N ALA A 431 9.30 -17.05 -0.87
CA ALA A 431 9.31 -17.71 -2.17
C ALA A 431 8.33 -18.88 -2.21
N LEU A 432 8.22 -19.64 -1.13
CA LEU A 432 7.28 -20.75 -1.02
C LEU A 432 5.83 -20.27 -0.91
N ARG A 433 5.59 -19.13 -0.26
CA ARG A 433 4.25 -18.59 0.01
C ARG A 433 4.16 -17.13 -0.37
N GLN A 434 3.14 -16.73 -1.12
CA GLN A 434 2.96 -15.33 -1.50
C GLN A 434 2.81 -14.46 -0.24
N GLY A 435 3.74 -13.53 -0.03
CA GLY A 435 3.79 -12.69 1.18
C GLY A 435 4.53 -13.31 2.38
N GLY A 436 4.97 -14.57 2.27
CA GLY A 436 5.55 -15.35 3.37
C GLY A 436 4.54 -15.74 4.44
N THR A 437 4.97 -16.51 5.43
CA THR A 437 4.21 -16.82 6.66
C THR A 437 4.13 -15.67 7.65
N GLY A 438 4.91 -14.61 7.41
CA GLY A 438 5.19 -13.58 8.40
C GLY A 438 6.09 -14.06 9.53
N ILE A 439 6.33 -15.36 9.74
CA ILE A 439 7.11 -15.89 10.88
C ILE A 439 8.52 -15.27 10.88
N ASN A 440 9.22 -15.35 9.76
CA ASN A 440 10.58 -14.80 9.65
C ASN A 440 10.62 -13.28 9.47
N ARG A 441 9.50 -12.62 9.12
CA ARG A 441 9.45 -11.16 8.91
C ARG A 441 9.02 -10.43 10.17
N ASP A 442 8.01 -10.96 10.84
CA ASP A 442 7.29 -10.35 11.95
C ASP A 442 7.98 -10.71 13.28
N ILE A 443 8.39 -11.98 13.48
CA ILE A 443 9.05 -12.44 14.72
C ILE A 443 10.58 -12.33 14.68
N ALA A 444 11.13 -11.98 13.52
CA ALA A 444 12.55 -11.79 13.35
C ALA A 444 12.86 -10.78 12.24
N PRO A 445 12.53 -9.47 12.40
CA PRO A 445 13.01 -8.45 11.48
C PRO A 445 14.52 -8.27 11.66
N ILE A 446 15.30 -9.24 11.16
CA ILE A 446 16.75 -9.23 11.20
C ILE A 446 17.21 -8.25 10.12
N GLY A 447 17.63 -7.06 10.52
CA GLY A 447 18.44 -6.24 9.63
C GLY A 447 18.57 -4.75 9.90
N THR A 448 17.74 -4.13 10.73
CA THR A 448 17.83 -2.67 10.91
C THR A 448 18.55 -2.24 12.18
N HIS A 449 18.48 -3.01 13.28
CA HIS A 449 19.06 -2.59 14.55
C HIS A 449 19.82 -3.72 15.25
N TRP A 450 21.15 -3.57 15.33
CA TRP A 450 22.06 -4.42 16.12
C TRP A 450 21.79 -4.40 17.64
N THR A 451 20.83 -3.59 18.10
CA THR A 451 20.63 -3.26 19.52
C THR A 451 19.27 -3.68 20.10
N ASN A 452 18.27 -4.05 19.26
CA ASN A 452 16.87 -4.18 19.73
C ASN A 452 16.24 -5.56 19.43
N SER A 453 17.02 -6.60 19.12
CA SER A 453 16.49 -7.86 18.57
C SER A 453 15.70 -8.75 19.55
N HIS A 454 15.63 -8.44 20.84
CA HIS A 454 14.99 -9.33 21.83
C HIS A 454 13.56 -8.93 22.15
N GLU A 455 13.31 -7.64 22.44
CA GLU A 455 11.96 -7.08 22.62
C GLU A 455 11.11 -7.27 21.37
N ILE A 456 11.67 -6.96 20.20
CA ILE A 456 10.95 -7.07 18.92
C ILE A 456 10.42 -8.49 18.73
N ASN A 457 11.16 -9.52 19.12
CA ASN A 457 10.74 -10.90 18.91
C ASN A 457 9.66 -11.34 19.92
N ALA A 458 9.76 -10.94 21.20
CA ALA A 458 8.74 -11.27 22.20
C ALA A 458 7.43 -10.50 21.97
N THR A 459 7.53 -9.19 21.68
CA THR A 459 6.40 -8.36 21.25
C THR A 459 5.80 -8.89 19.94
N ALA A 460 6.61 -9.38 19.00
CA ALA A 460 6.08 -9.99 17.78
C ALA A 460 5.39 -11.35 17.99
N ILE A 461 5.69 -12.09 19.06
CA ILE A 461 4.87 -13.26 19.44
C ILE A 461 3.57 -12.76 20.08
N GLU A 462 3.64 -11.77 20.95
CA GLU A 462 2.48 -11.20 21.65
C GLU A 462 1.45 -10.61 20.68
N ASP A 463 1.94 -9.78 19.76
CA ASP A 463 1.22 -9.07 18.70
C ASP A 463 1.37 -9.75 17.33
N MET A 464 1.61 -11.07 17.32
CA MET A 464 1.72 -11.81 16.06
C MET A 464 0.50 -11.53 15.18
N SER A 465 0.71 -11.40 13.88
CA SER A 465 -0.39 -11.11 12.97
C SER A 465 -1.41 -12.26 12.95
N LEU A 466 -2.68 -11.95 12.65
CA LEU A 466 -3.71 -12.97 12.44
C LEU A 466 -3.29 -14.03 11.42
N ALA A 467 -2.59 -13.61 10.36
CA ALA A 467 -2.10 -14.53 9.34
C ALA A 467 -1.06 -15.52 9.89
N THR A 468 -0.10 -15.03 10.67
CA THR A 468 0.92 -15.88 11.33
C THR A 468 0.30 -16.79 12.37
N PHE A 469 -0.62 -16.28 13.19
CA PHE A 469 -1.35 -17.08 14.17
C PHE A 469 -2.15 -18.21 13.50
N ASN A 470 -2.87 -17.90 12.42
CA ASN A 470 -3.66 -18.90 11.69
C ASN A 470 -2.77 -20.04 11.16
N LEU A 471 -1.56 -19.72 10.67
CA LEU A 471 -0.60 -20.75 10.23
C LEU A 471 -0.11 -21.62 11.38
N LEU A 472 0.18 -21.03 12.55
CA LEU A 472 0.58 -21.79 13.75
C LEU A 472 -0.53 -22.70 14.24
N THR A 473 -1.78 -22.25 14.16
CA THR A 473 -2.95 -23.05 14.55
C THR A 473 -3.44 -24.02 13.47
N GLN A 474 -2.94 -23.89 12.25
CA GLN A 474 -3.18 -24.87 11.19
C GLN A 474 -2.47 -26.17 11.57
N GLY A 475 -3.19 -27.30 11.56
CA GLY A 475 -2.67 -28.60 11.98
C GLY A 475 -2.99 -28.99 13.43
N ILE A 476 -3.52 -28.08 14.23
CA ILE A 476 -3.90 -28.36 15.61
C ILE A 476 -5.25 -29.10 15.60
N GLY A 477 -5.26 -30.40 15.98
CA GLY A 477 -6.53 -31.14 15.95
C GLY A 477 -6.61 -32.58 16.43
N ASP A 478 -5.57 -33.42 16.44
CA ASP A 478 -5.80 -34.86 16.77
C ASP A 478 -4.58 -35.62 17.35
N ASN A 479 -3.58 -34.91 17.85
CA ASN A 479 -2.42 -35.58 18.42
C ASN A 479 -2.62 -35.87 19.91
N ASP A 480 -2.93 -37.14 20.23
CA ASP A 480 -2.99 -37.77 21.57
C ASP A 480 -1.74 -37.52 22.46
N ALA A 481 -0.70 -36.87 21.94
CA ALA A 481 0.59 -36.65 22.59
C ALA A 481 0.70 -35.34 23.41
N GLY A 482 -0.33 -34.49 23.41
CA GLY A 482 -0.39 -33.30 24.29
C GLY A 482 0.62 -32.18 23.99
N ALA A 483 1.27 -32.22 22.82
CA ALA A 483 2.11 -31.13 22.31
C ALA A 483 1.52 -30.60 21.00
N PRO A 484 1.39 -29.26 20.83
CA PRO A 484 0.95 -28.68 19.56
C PRO A 484 1.95 -29.05 18.46
N SER A 485 1.49 -29.76 17.44
CA SER A 485 2.33 -30.38 16.42
C SER A 485 2.16 -29.74 15.05
N SER A 486 1.89 -28.44 15.01
CA SER A 486 1.90 -27.74 13.73
C SER A 486 3.35 -27.71 13.20
N PRO A 487 3.61 -28.08 11.93
CA PRO A 487 4.95 -27.92 11.35
C PRO A 487 5.42 -26.45 11.40
N TYR A 488 4.49 -25.50 11.47
CA TYR A 488 4.78 -24.08 11.64
C TYR A 488 5.23 -23.73 13.06
N TYR A 489 4.72 -24.43 14.08
CA TYR A 489 5.16 -24.26 15.46
C TYR A 489 6.62 -24.66 15.62
N GLU A 490 7.03 -25.78 15.04
CA GLU A 490 8.45 -26.20 15.04
C GLU A 490 9.34 -25.21 14.28
N GLN A 491 8.89 -24.73 13.11
CA GLN A 491 9.60 -23.69 12.34
C GLN A 491 9.75 -22.40 13.13
N MET A 492 8.71 -22.00 13.86
CA MET A 492 8.72 -20.83 14.72
C MET A 492 9.67 -21.02 15.92
N GLN A 493 9.68 -22.18 16.55
CA GLN A 493 10.62 -22.49 17.63
C GLN A 493 12.08 -22.48 17.14
N ASP A 494 12.35 -23.05 15.96
CA ASP A 494 13.67 -23.03 15.33
C ASP A 494 14.09 -21.59 14.98
N ALA A 495 13.17 -20.78 14.45
CA ALA A 495 13.41 -19.37 14.19
C ALA A 495 13.74 -18.61 15.48
N LEU A 496 12.98 -18.82 16.56
CA LEU A 496 13.27 -18.21 17.86
C LEU A 496 14.64 -18.63 18.40
N ALA A 497 14.97 -19.91 18.32
CA ALA A 497 16.27 -20.43 18.76
C ALA A 497 17.44 -19.83 17.98
N LYS A 498 17.30 -19.70 16.65
CA LYS A 498 18.32 -19.11 15.77
C LYS A 498 18.49 -17.60 16.01
N ASN A 499 17.40 -16.89 16.32
CA ASN A 499 17.39 -15.43 16.36
C ASN A 499 17.66 -14.84 17.74
N LEU A 500 17.19 -15.47 18.81
CA LEU A 500 17.39 -14.98 20.18
C LEU A 500 18.71 -15.46 20.78
N GLY A 501 19.28 -16.55 20.26
CA GLY A 501 20.40 -17.25 20.90
C GLY A 501 19.99 -17.87 22.24
N ALA A 502 20.83 -18.75 22.78
CA ALA A 502 20.53 -19.41 24.05
C ALA A 502 20.50 -18.42 25.22
N GLY A 503 19.41 -18.41 26.01
CA GLY A 503 19.28 -17.62 27.23
C GLY A 503 17.83 -17.29 27.61
N ASP A 504 17.67 -16.51 28.68
CA ASP A 504 16.36 -16.22 29.30
C ASP A 504 15.32 -15.62 28.33
N TYR A 505 15.75 -14.86 27.31
CA TYR A 505 14.84 -14.30 26.30
C TYR A 505 14.25 -15.38 25.39
N GLN A 506 15.06 -16.34 24.95
CA GLN A 506 14.58 -17.48 24.17
C GLN A 506 13.59 -18.30 25.01
N ASP A 507 13.90 -18.53 26.29
CA ASP A 507 13.05 -19.29 27.19
C ASP A 507 11.69 -18.59 27.40
N ARG A 508 11.68 -17.27 27.62
CA ARG A 508 10.44 -16.47 27.74
C ARG A 508 9.62 -16.46 26.46
N ALA A 509 10.26 -16.19 25.32
CA ALA A 509 9.59 -16.21 24.01
C ALA A 509 9.00 -17.59 23.69
N THR A 510 9.74 -18.66 23.96
CA THR A 510 9.29 -20.04 23.76
C THR A 510 8.14 -20.39 24.72
N ALA A 511 8.20 -19.96 25.98
CA ALA A 511 7.13 -20.16 26.94
C ALA A 511 5.85 -19.43 26.53
N LEU A 512 5.94 -18.16 26.13
CA LEU A 512 4.80 -17.37 25.64
C LEU A 512 4.16 -18.01 24.42
N LEU A 513 4.97 -18.44 23.45
CA LEU A 513 4.48 -19.13 22.26
C LEU A 513 3.77 -20.44 22.62
N ALA A 514 4.37 -21.24 23.52
CA ALA A 514 3.79 -22.50 23.99
C ALA A 514 2.46 -22.27 24.73
N GLU A 515 2.35 -21.22 25.54
CA GLU A 515 1.13 -20.86 26.23
C GLU A 515 0.04 -20.39 25.26
N LYS A 516 0.39 -19.59 24.25
CA LYS A 516 -0.55 -19.18 23.20
C LYS A 516 -1.10 -20.39 22.45
N MET A 517 -0.25 -21.34 22.08
CA MET A 517 -0.70 -22.57 21.43
C MET A 517 -1.57 -23.42 22.36
N LYS A 518 -1.18 -23.58 23.63
CA LYS A 518 -2.00 -24.29 24.61
C LYS A 518 -3.39 -23.65 24.79
N SER A 519 -3.47 -22.32 24.79
CA SER A 519 -4.76 -21.62 24.85
C SER A 519 -5.57 -21.80 23.56
N ALA A 520 -4.92 -21.82 22.39
CA ALA A 520 -5.59 -22.12 21.13
C ALA A 520 -6.16 -23.55 21.16
N ASP A 521 -5.35 -24.53 21.55
CA ASP A 521 -5.73 -25.94 21.70
C ASP A 521 -6.94 -26.11 22.61
N ALA A 522 -6.95 -25.45 23.78
CA ALA A 522 -8.05 -25.53 24.72
C ALA A 522 -9.37 -24.94 24.16
N LEU A 523 -9.29 -23.84 23.41
CA LEU A 523 -10.45 -23.24 22.73
C LEU A 523 -10.95 -24.12 21.58
N ILE A 524 -10.04 -24.73 20.83
CA ILE A 524 -10.33 -25.69 19.77
C ILE A 524 -11.03 -26.93 20.35
N GLU A 525 -10.47 -27.52 21.42
CA GLU A 525 -11.04 -28.68 22.11
C GLU A 525 -12.42 -28.35 22.69
N ALA A 526 -12.61 -27.15 23.26
CA ALA A 526 -13.90 -26.71 23.77
C ALA A 526 -14.95 -26.56 22.65
N ALA A 527 -14.56 -26.11 21.46
CA ALA A 527 -15.44 -26.08 20.30
C ALA A 527 -15.78 -27.48 19.77
N ASP A 528 -14.79 -28.37 19.70
CA ASP A 528 -14.97 -29.74 19.20
C ASP A 528 -15.81 -30.60 20.15
N THR A 529 -15.67 -30.39 21.46
CA THR A 529 -16.44 -31.12 22.51
C THR A 529 -17.76 -30.45 22.87
N GLY A 530 -18.06 -29.28 22.30
CA GLY A 530 -19.28 -28.53 22.61
C GLY A 530 -19.30 -27.93 24.03
N ASN A 531 -18.14 -27.67 24.64
CA ASN A 531 -18.02 -27.04 25.95
C ASN A 531 -18.27 -25.52 25.87
N THR A 532 -19.54 -25.17 25.64
CA THR A 532 -19.94 -23.78 25.39
C THR A 532 -19.60 -22.86 26.57
N ASP A 533 -19.71 -23.30 27.83
CA ASP A 533 -19.40 -22.46 29.00
C ASP A 533 -17.92 -22.03 29.02
N TYR A 534 -16.99 -22.94 28.69
CA TYR A 534 -15.59 -22.57 28.53
C TYR A 534 -15.39 -21.54 27.41
N LEU A 535 -16.07 -21.72 26.27
CA LEU A 535 -16.02 -20.76 25.17
C LEU A 535 -16.55 -19.39 25.60
N ARG A 536 -17.63 -19.33 26.38
CA ARG A 536 -18.17 -18.06 26.88
C ARG A 536 -17.17 -17.30 27.74
N ASP A 537 -16.48 -18.01 28.63
CA ASP A 537 -15.57 -17.42 29.59
C ASP A 537 -14.25 -16.98 28.94
N ASN A 538 -13.84 -17.62 27.84
CA ASN A 538 -12.52 -17.44 27.22
C ASN A 538 -12.57 -16.81 25.82
N VAL A 539 -13.74 -16.62 25.20
CA VAL A 539 -13.90 -15.92 23.92
C VAL A 539 -14.51 -14.54 24.18
N PRO A 540 -13.76 -13.43 24.03
CA PRO A 540 -14.24 -12.08 24.37
C PRO A 540 -15.58 -11.73 23.71
N ALA A 541 -15.77 -12.10 22.45
CA ALA A 541 -17.01 -11.88 21.70
C ALA A 541 -18.23 -12.67 22.21
N LEU A 542 -18.04 -13.60 23.15
CA LEU A 542 -19.11 -14.37 23.81
C LEU A 542 -19.35 -13.94 25.27
N LYS A 543 -18.36 -13.31 25.92
CA LYS A 543 -18.38 -12.96 27.36
C LYS A 543 -19.54 -12.03 27.73
N ASP A 544 -19.83 -11.05 26.88
CA ASP A 544 -20.86 -10.03 27.13
C ASP A 544 -22.29 -10.47 26.76
N ILE A 545 -22.49 -11.71 26.31
CA ILE A 545 -23.84 -12.21 26.00
C ILE A 545 -24.62 -12.36 27.32
N PRO A 546 -25.81 -11.72 27.44
CA PRO A 546 -26.66 -11.86 28.61
C PRO A 546 -26.95 -13.33 28.95
N GLN A 547 -26.98 -13.67 30.24
CA GLN A 547 -27.11 -15.06 30.70
C GLN A 547 -28.32 -15.80 30.10
N ASP A 548 -29.45 -15.13 29.96
CA ASP A 548 -30.68 -15.68 29.40
C ASP A 548 -30.57 -15.92 27.89
N GLN A 549 -29.90 -15.01 27.17
CA GLN A 549 -29.60 -15.19 25.75
C GLN A 549 -28.57 -16.32 25.55
N TRP A 550 -27.55 -16.39 26.40
CA TRP A 550 -26.53 -17.44 26.37
C TRP A 550 -27.14 -18.84 26.52
N GLN A 551 -28.04 -19.02 27.50
CA GLN A 551 -28.75 -20.29 27.70
C GLN A 551 -29.56 -20.72 26.48
N LYS A 552 -30.15 -19.78 25.73
CA LYS A 552 -30.87 -20.09 24.49
C LYS A 552 -29.93 -20.53 23.38
N LEU A 553 -28.78 -19.87 23.23
CA LEU A 553 -27.78 -20.20 22.21
C LEU A 553 -27.12 -21.56 22.47
N SER A 554 -26.65 -21.82 23.70
CA SER A 554 -26.01 -23.09 24.05
C SER A 554 -26.99 -24.26 24.01
N GLY A 555 -28.23 -24.06 24.48
CA GLY A 555 -29.30 -25.06 24.34
C GLY A 555 -29.66 -25.33 22.87
N GLY A 556 -29.68 -24.30 22.03
CA GLY A 556 -29.93 -24.42 20.60
C GLY A 556 -28.85 -25.19 19.85
N TYR A 557 -27.58 -24.96 20.19
CA TYR A 557 -26.44 -25.72 19.66
C TYR A 557 -26.56 -27.21 20.01
N ALA A 558 -26.79 -27.55 21.28
CA ALA A 558 -26.94 -28.95 21.71
C ALA A 558 -28.10 -29.65 20.98
N LEU A 559 -29.18 -28.93 20.69
CA LEU A 559 -30.30 -29.45 19.90
C LEU A 559 -29.94 -29.65 18.43
N GLU A 560 -29.23 -28.72 17.80
CA GLU A 560 -28.73 -28.88 16.43
C GLU A 560 -27.85 -30.13 16.32
N GLU A 561 -26.97 -30.35 17.30
CA GLU A 561 -26.11 -31.53 17.35
C GLU A 561 -26.92 -32.83 17.49
N SER A 562 -27.90 -32.87 18.40
CA SER A 562 -28.80 -34.02 18.53
C SER A 562 -29.64 -34.27 17.27
N LEU A 563 -30.00 -33.23 16.51
CA LEU A 563 -30.68 -33.38 15.21
C LEU A 563 -29.71 -33.97 14.17
N ARG A 564 -28.46 -33.50 14.14
CA ARG A 564 -27.41 -33.97 13.23
C ARG A 564 -27.07 -35.44 13.46
N THR A 565 -27.00 -35.89 14.71
CA THR A 565 -26.74 -37.29 15.08
C THR A 565 -27.97 -38.19 15.02
N GLY A 566 -29.17 -37.61 14.83
CA GLY A 566 -30.44 -38.33 14.77
C GLY A 566 -30.99 -38.77 16.13
N GLU A 567 -30.41 -38.29 17.23
CA GLU A 567 -30.92 -38.47 18.59
C GLU A 567 -32.22 -37.68 18.85
N ALA A 568 -32.40 -36.57 18.14
CA ALA A 568 -33.61 -35.76 18.13
C ALA A 568 -34.23 -35.69 16.73
N ARG A 569 -35.50 -35.26 16.66
CA ARG A 569 -36.17 -34.92 15.39
C ARG A 569 -36.89 -33.59 15.52
N GLU A 570 -36.83 -32.79 14.47
CA GLU A 570 -37.33 -31.42 14.47
C GLU A 570 -38.84 -31.36 14.74
N GLU A 571 -39.61 -32.34 14.25
CA GLU A 571 -41.05 -32.44 14.49
C GLU A 571 -41.43 -32.74 15.96
N ASN A 572 -40.48 -33.15 16.79
CA ASN A 572 -40.69 -33.51 18.19
C ASN A 572 -40.23 -32.43 19.18
N LEU A 573 -39.71 -31.30 18.69
CA LEU A 573 -39.22 -30.21 19.54
C LEU A 573 -40.39 -29.49 20.23
N SER A 574 -40.24 -29.20 21.53
CA SER A 574 -41.12 -28.29 22.24
C SER A 574 -40.98 -26.85 21.72
N ALA A 575 -41.94 -25.97 22.06
CA ALA A 575 -41.88 -24.57 21.64
C ALA A 575 -40.61 -23.86 22.15
N GLU A 576 -40.16 -24.17 23.38
CA GLU A 576 -38.93 -23.63 23.95
C GLU A 576 -37.69 -24.16 23.22
N GLN A 577 -37.64 -25.46 22.90
CA GLN A 577 -36.55 -26.04 22.11
C GLN A 577 -36.50 -25.47 20.68
N ALA A 578 -37.65 -25.22 20.06
CA ALA A 578 -37.72 -24.58 18.75
C ALA A 578 -37.23 -23.12 18.81
N GLU A 579 -37.52 -22.39 19.89
CA GLU A 579 -37.01 -21.03 20.12
C GLU A 579 -35.48 -21.04 20.31
N MET A 580 -34.96 -21.96 21.12
CA MET A 580 -33.50 -22.16 21.29
C MET A 580 -32.81 -22.48 19.97
N LEU A 581 -33.36 -23.42 19.20
CA LEU A 581 -32.83 -23.79 17.88
C LEU A 581 -32.86 -22.61 16.91
N THR A 582 -33.93 -21.82 16.91
CA THR A 582 -34.06 -20.60 16.09
C THR A 582 -33.04 -19.54 16.51
N ALA A 583 -32.82 -19.36 17.81
CA ALA A 583 -31.82 -18.44 18.34
C ALA A 583 -30.40 -18.85 17.89
N TYR A 584 -30.05 -20.14 18.01
CA TYR A 584 -28.76 -20.66 17.55
C TYR A 584 -28.60 -20.56 16.03
N ARG A 585 -29.60 -20.93 15.24
CA ARG A 585 -29.59 -20.81 13.76
C ARG A 585 -29.63 -19.35 13.28
N GLY A 586 -29.88 -18.38 14.16
CA GLY A 586 -29.70 -16.96 13.85
C GLY A 586 -28.25 -16.60 13.59
N ASP A 587 -28.01 -15.38 13.09
CA ASP A 587 -26.67 -14.83 12.98
C ASP A 587 -26.16 -14.46 14.38
N ASN A 588 -25.17 -15.20 14.88
CA ASN A 588 -24.60 -15.00 16.21
C ASN A 588 -23.16 -15.53 16.31
N ASN A 589 -22.40 -14.97 17.26
CA ASN A 589 -20.98 -15.27 17.44
C ASN A 589 -20.71 -16.74 17.82
N LEU A 590 -21.59 -17.40 18.60
CA LEU A 590 -21.38 -18.80 19.00
C LEU A 590 -21.45 -19.72 17.79
N ARG A 591 -22.48 -19.56 16.95
CA ARG A 591 -22.63 -20.31 15.71
C ARG A 591 -21.47 -20.06 14.75
N ALA A 592 -21.10 -18.79 14.54
CA ALA A 592 -19.99 -18.44 13.65
C ALA A 592 -18.66 -19.08 14.10
N PHE A 593 -18.41 -19.13 15.41
CA PHE A 593 -17.23 -19.79 15.97
C PHE A 593 -17.24 -21.31 15.74
N ILE A 594 -18.34 -21.98 16.06
CA ILE A 594 -18.46 -23.45 15.96
C ILE A 594 -18.45 -23.90 14.50
N GLU A 595 -19.27 -23.30 13.63
CA GLU A 595 -19.31 -23.66 12.21
C GLU A 595 -17.99 -23.31 11.51
N GLY A 596 -17.36 -22.18 11.86
CA GLY A 596 -16.05 -21.82 11.33
C GLY A 596 -14.95 -22.78 11.76
N ARG A 597 -14.99 -23.31 13.00
CA ARG A 597 -14.11 -24.39 13.46
C ARG A 597 -14.29 -25.66 12.64
N GLU A 598 -15.54 -26.06 12.36
CA GLU A 598 -15.81 -27.24 11.54
C GLU A 598 -15.26 -27.08 10.11
N VAL A 599 -15.41 -25.89 9.52
CA VAL A 599 -14.79 -25.55 8.23
C VAL A 599 -13.26 -25.62 8.32
N ALA A 600 -12.66 -25.06 9.38
CA ALA A 600 -11.21 -25.10 9.60
C ALA A 600 -10.68 -26.53 9.74
N ARG A 601 -11.42 -27.42 10.42
CA ARG A 601 -11.07 -28.83 10.57
C ARG A 601 -11.01 -29.53 9.21
N HIS A 602 -12.02 -29.36 8.36
CA HIS A 602 -12.02 -29.97 7.02
C HIS A 602 -10.90 -29.42 6.12
N LEU A 603 -10.63 -28.12 6.19
CA LEU A 603 -9.49 -27.54 5.47
C LEU A 603 -8.16 -28.10 5.97
N ASN A 604 -8.05 -28.32 7.28
CA ASN A 604 -6.86 -28.94 7.83
C ASN A 604 -6.63 -30.36 7.26
N GLU A 605 -7.69 -31.17 7.14
CA GLU A 605 -7.60 -32.49 6.49
C GLU A 605 -7.13 -32.38 5.03
N VAL A 606 -7.52 -31.32 4.31
CA VAL A 606 -7.04 -31.04 2.94
C VAL A 606 -5.56 -30.65 2.95
N ASP A 607 -5.18 -29.70 3.80
CA ASP A 607 -3.84 -29.14 3.84
C ASP A 607 -2.78 -30.13 4.37
N THR A 608 -3.15 -31.06 5.28
CA THR A 608 -2.24 -32.12 5.75
C THR A 608 -2.11 -33.30 4.76
N GLY A 609 -2.91 -33.29 3.69
CA GLY A 609 -2.97 -34.39 2.73
C GLY A 609 -3.74 -35.62 3.23
N GLU A 610 -4.35 -35.58 4.41
CA GLU A 610 -5.22 -36.65 4.90
C GLU A 610 -6.43 -36.85 3.98
N ALA A 611 -7.05 -35.77 3.54
CA ALA A 611 -8.15 -35.80 2.59
C ALA A 611 -7.71 -36.40 1.25
N LEU A 612 -6.50 -36.07 0.79
CA LEU A 612 -5.91 -36.65 -0.41
C LEU A 612 -5.66 -38.16 -0.21
N GLY A 613 -5.16 -38.57 0.96
CA GLY A 613 -5.01 -39.97 1.36
C GLY A 613 -6.33 -40.73 1.36
N ARG A 614 -7.37 -40.18 1.99
CA ARG A 614 -8.74 -40.75 2.01
C ARG A 614 -9.33 -40.82 0.61
N TYR A 615 -9.11 -39.80 -0.22
CA TYR A 615 -9.54 -39.79 -1.62
C TYR A 615 -8.86 -40.89 -2.43
N ILE A 616 -7.54 -41.05 -2.31
CA ILE A 616 -6.77 -42.11 -3.00
C ILE A 616 -7.23 -43.50 -2.52
N GLN A 617 -7.39 -43.69 -1.21
CA GLN A 617 -7.88 -44.94 -0.64
C GLN A 617 -9.30 -45.24 -1.12
N GLY A 618 -10.20 -44.27 -1.09
CA GLY A 618 -11.57 -44.39 -1.58
C GLY A 618 -11.65 -44.73 -3.06
N LYS A 619 -10.84 -44.09 -3.91
CA LYS A 619 -10.71 -44.40 -5.34
C LYS A 619 -10.27 -45.85 -5.58
N GLU A 620 -9.30 -46.32 -4.80
CA GLU A 620 -8.82 -47.70 -4.88
C GLU A 620 -9.85 -48.72 -4.36
N LEU A 621 -10.59 -48.38 -3.30
CA LEU A 621 -11.69 -49.20 -2.78
C LEU A 621 -12.84 -49.30 -3.79
N ASP A 622 -13.25 -48.19 -4.39
CA ASP A 622 -14.28 -48.16 -5.46
C ASP A 622 -13.84 -49.01 -6.66
N ARG A 623 -12.58 -48.90 -7.08
CA ARG A 623 -12.01 -49.74 -8.14
C ARG A 623 -12.10 -51.23 -7.80
N LYS A 624 -11.69 -51.61 -6.58
CA LYS A 624 -11.76 -53.02 -6.12
C LYS A 624 -13.19 -53.53 -6.05
N ILE A 625 -14.14 -52.72 -5.58
CA ILE A 625 -15.57 -53.07 -5.55
C ILE A 625 -16.12 -53.27 -6.97
N LYS A 626 -15.85 -52.34 -7.89
CA LYS A 626 -16.28 -52.43 -9.29
C LYS A 626 -15.69 -53.64 -10.01
N ASN A 627 -14.47 -54.04 -9.66
CA ASN A 627 -13.82 -55.23 -10.20
C ASN A 627 -14.29 -56.55 -9.54
N GLY A 628 -15.11 -56.49 -8.48
CA GLY A 628 -15.51 -57.66 -7.69
C GLY A 628 -14.38 -58.26 -6.85
N GLU A 629 -13.30 -57.50 -6.62
CA GLU A 629 -12.18 -57.89 -5.75
C GLU A 629 -12.51 -57.69 -4.26
N LEU A 630 -13.51 -56.87 -3.95
CA LEU A 630 -13.95 -56.51 -2.60
C LEU A 630 -15.48 -56.33 -2.56
N GLU A 631 -16.13 -56.80 -1.49
CA GLU A 631 -17.54 -56.51 -1.24
C GLU A 631 -17.66 -55.32 -0.26
N GLU A 632 -18.53 -54.36 -0.57
CA GLU A 632 -18.75 -53.15 0.26
C GLU A 632 -19.18 -53.50 1.71
N SER A 633 -19.91 -54.59 1.89
CA SER A 633 -20.33 -55.07 3.21
C SER A 633 -19.17 -55.52 4.11
N GLY A 634 -18.00 -55.80 3.52
CA GLY A 634 -16.79 -56.22 4.22
C GLY A 634 -15.84 -55.08 4.58
N LEU A 635 -16.18 -53.83 4.26
CA LEU A 635 -15.36 -52.66 4.59
C LEU A 635 -15.37 -52.35 6.09
N SER A 636 -14.22 -51.92 6.61
CA SER A 636 -14.16 -51.26 7.91
C SER A 636 -14.89 -49.91 7.88
N GLU A 637 -15.25 -49.34 9.03
CA GLU A 637 -15.89 -48.01 9.04
C GLU A 637 -14.98 -46.92 8.44
N ALA A 638 -13.66 -47.00 8.67
CA ALA A 638 -12.70 -46.08 8.06
C ALA A 638 -12.61 -46.23 6.53
N ASP A 639 -12.70 -47.46 6.01
CA ASP A 639 -12.76 -47.71 4.56
C ASP A 639 -14.08 -47.22 3.95
N LYS A 640 -15.20 -47.42 4.66
CA LYS A 640 -16.51 -46.87 4.24
C LYS A 640 -16.47 -45.35 4.20
N GLU A 641 -15.83 -44.72 5.17
CA GLU A 641 -15.65 -43.27 5.21
C GLU A 641 -14.78 -42.77 4.04
N SER A 642 -13.66 -43.44 3.77
CA SER A 642 -12.80 -43.12 2.61
C SER A 642 -13.55 -43.30 1.29
N LEU A 643 -14.32 -44.39 1.15
CA LEU A 643 -15.16 -44.65 -0.02
C LEU A 643 -16.27 -43.61 -0.18
N ARG A 644 -16.92 -43.22 0.92
CA ARG A 644 -17.94 -42.16 0.96
C ARG A 644 -17.33 -40.82 0.54
N TYR A 645 -16.17 -40.48 1.09
CA TYR A 645 -15.42 -39.29 0.74
C TYR A 645 -15.10 -39.26 -0.76
N PHE A 646 -14.55 -40.34 -1.31
CA PHE A 646 -14.30 -40.43 -2.75
C PHE A 646 -15.60 -40.32 -3.58
N THR A 647 -16.70 -40.93 -3.13
CA THR A 647 -17.97 -40.89 -3.87
C THR A 647 -18.58 -39.49 -3.87
N GLU A 648 -18.48 -38.77 -2.74
CA GLU A 648 -19.01 -37.42 -2.56
C GLU A 648 -18.21 -36.38 -3.36
N TYR A 649 -16.87 -36.48 -3.35
CA TYR A 649 -15.99 -35.49 -3.97
C TYR A 649 -15.46 -35.87 -5.35
N GLY A 650 -15.60 -37.14 -5.78
CA GLY A 650 -15.01 -37.70 -6.99
C GLY A 650 -15.94 -37.84 -8.20
N SER A 651 -17.23 -37.53 -8.08
CA SER A 651 -18.21 -37.79 -9.16
C SER A 651 -18.19 -36.81 -10.34
N ASP A 652 -17.54 -35.65 -10.21
CA ASP A 652 -17.63 -34.55 -11.19
C ASP A 652 -16.41 -34.35 -12.12
N GLY A 653 -15.51 -35.35 -12.22
CA GLY A 653 -14.50 -35.43 -13.27
C GLY A 653 -13.08 -35.02 -12.85
N ASP A 654 -12.11 -35.73 -13.44
CA ASP A 654 -10.73 -35.34 -13.80
C ASP A 654 -9.77 -34.69 -12.78
N ILE A 655 -10.06 -34.58 -11.48
CA ILE A 655 -9.11 -33.93 -10.53
C ILE A 655 -7.70 -34.59 -10.60
N LEU A 656 -7.61 -35.89 -10.91
CA LEU A 656 -6.34 -36.63 -10.93
C LEU A 656 -6.35 -37.76 -11.98
N GLU A 657 -6.78 -37.49 -13.22
CA GLU A 657 -6.92 -38.56 -14.23
C GLU A 657 -5.59 -39.10 -14.78
N ASP A 658 -4.50 -38.33 -14.77
CA ASP A 658 -3.20 -38.82 -15.25
C ASP A 658 -2.05 -38.49 -14.26
N ASN A 659 -1.50 -39.55 -13.67
CA ASN A 659 -0.40 -39.58 -12.71
C ASN A 659 0.67 -38.49 -12.89
N ASP A 660 0.67 -37.50 -12.01
CA ASP A 660 1.90 -37.12 -11.30
C ASP A 660 1.61 -36.78 -9.83
N LEU A 661 1.19 -37.81 -9.07
CA LEU A 661 1.11 -37.79 -7.59
C LEU A 661 2.44 -37.42 -6.91
N SER A 662 3.53 -37.23 -7.68
CA SER A 662 4.80 -36.69 -7.18
C SER A 662 4.75 -35.18 -6.88
N LEU A 663 3.67 -34.47 -7.27
CA LEU A 663 3.43 -33.05 -6.99
C LEU A 663 2.27 -32.85 -5.99
N ALA A 664 2.43 -33.38 -4.77
CA ALA A 664 1.37 -33.39 -3.76
C ALA A 664 0.78 -32.00 -3.45
N ASN A 665 1.59 -30.94 -3.53
CA ASN A 665 1.16 -29.57 -3.24
C ASN A 665 0.15 -29.03 -4.26
N SER A 666 0.30 -29.35 -5.55
CA SER A 666 -0.64 -28.91 -6.59
C SER A 666 -2.03 -29.52 -6.39
N ALA A 667 -2.09 -30.80 -6.02
CA ALA A 667 -3.36 -31.48 -5.73
C ALA A 667 -4.08 -30.89 -4.49
N ILE A 668 -3.33 -30.51 -3.46
CA ILE A 668 -3.88 -29.85 -2.26
C ILE A 668 -4.50 -28.48 -2.61
N ILE A 669 -3.85 -27.69 -3.47
CA ILE A 669 -4.36 -26.39 -3.92
C ILE A 669 -5.72 -26.55 -4.63
N GLU A 670 -5.82 -27.52 -5.54
CA GLU A 670 -7.07 -27.79 -6.26
C GLU A 670 -8.18 -28.28 -5.33
N MET A 671 -7.87 -29.19 -4.40
CA MET A 671 -8.83 -29.67 -3.40
C MET A 671 -9.36 -28.54 -2.52
N ARG A 672 -8.49 -27.60 -2.13
CA ARG A 672 -8.87 -26.43 -1.34
C ARG A 672 -9.77 -25.47 -2.12
N ALA A 673 -9.46 -25.21 -3.38
CA ALA A 673 -10.30 -24.37 -4.24
C ALA A 673 -11.70 -24.98 -4.42
N LYS A 674 -11.78 -26.29 -4.66
CA LYS A 674 -13.04 -27.02 -4.81
C LYS A 674 -13.87 -27.02 -3.52
N PHE A 675 -13.24 -27.20 -2.36
CA PHE A 675 -13.92 -27.17 -1.06
C PHE A 675 -14.74 -25.87 -0.86
N PHE A 676 -14.14 -24.71 -1.16
CA PHE A 676 -14.86 -23.43 -1.05
C PHE A 676 -15.89 -23.23 -2.16
N GLN A 677 -15.64 -23.74 -3.37
CA GLN A 677 -16.61 -23.69 -4.46
C GLN A 677 -17.90 -24.45 -4.12
N GLU A 678 -17.80 -25.61 -3.45
CA GLU A 678 -18.94 -26.45 -3.08
C GLU A 678 -19.70 -25.92 -1.85
N ARG A 679 -18.98 -25.39 -0.86
CA ARG A 679 -19.56 -24.88 0.40
C ARG A 679 -20.10 -23.45 0.30
N GLY A 680 -19.63 -22.67 -0.68
CA GLY A 680 -20.05 -21.28 -0.92
C GLY A 680 -19.45 -20.25 0.06
N ASP A 681 -19.76 -18.97 -0.18
CA ASP A 681 -19.19 -17.82 0.54
C ASP A 681 -19.47 -17.81 2.05
N ALA A 682 -20.54 -18.48 2.49
CA ALA A 682 -20.90 -18.58 3.90
C ALA A 682 -19.83 -19.32 4.72
N SER A 683 -19.26 -20.40 4.17
CA SER A 683 -18.19 -21.15 4.85
C SER A 683 -16.87 -20.38 4.89
N LYS A 684 -16.58 -19.58 3.86
CA LYS A 684 -15.43 -18.66 3.88
C LYS A 684 -15.59 -17.61 4.98
N THR A 685 -16.76 -17.00 5.06
CA THR A 685 -17.08 -15.99 6.10
C THR A 685 -17.02 -16.60 7.50
N ALA A 686 -17.56 -17.81 7.69
CA ALA A 686 -17.52 -18.53 8.97
C ALA A 686 -16.08 -18.83 9.38
N LEU A 687 -15.24 -19.32 8.45
CA LEU A 687 -13.82 -19.58 8.70
C LEU A 687 -13.07 -18.30 9.11
N GLU A 688 -13.24 -17.22 8.36
CA GLU A 688 -12.59 -15.92 8.66
C GLU A 688 -13.03 -15.38 10.03
N THR A 689 -14.31 -15.53 10.36
CA THR A 689 -14.86 -15.11 11.66
C THR A 689 -14.30 -15.95 12.80
N TYR A 690 -14.28 -17.28 12.65
CA TYR A 690 -13.68 -18.20 13.63
C TYR A 690 -12.20 -17.90 13.85
N GLN A 691 -11.42 -17.77 12.78
CA GLN A 691 -9.98 -17.46 12.86
C GLN A 691 -9.73 -16.14 13.60
N LYS A 692 -10.51 -15.10 13.28
CA LYS A 692 -10.43 -13.81 13.98
C LYS A 692 -10.78 -13.93 15.46
N MET A 693 -11.89 -14.59 15.79
CA MET A 693 -12.31 -14.77 17.18
C MET A 693 -11.31 -15.61 17.97
N LEU A 694 -10.77 -16.69 17.40
CA LEU A 694 -9.76 -17.54 18.03
C LEU A 694 -8.49 -16.72 18.33
N TYR A 695 -8.02 -15.96 17.34
CA TYR A 695 -6.87 -15.06 17.49
C TYR A 695 -7.08 -14.02 18.58
N GLU A 696 -8.21 -13.30 18.55
CA GLU A 696 -8.55 -12.29 19.56
C GLU A 696 -8.65 -12.91 20.96
N SER A 697 -9.18 -14.13 21.05
CA SER A 697 -9.27 -14.88 22.32
C SER A 697 -7.90 -15.25 22.87
N VAL A 698 -7.03 -15.84 22.05
CA VAL A 698 -5.67 -16.20 22.49
C VAL A 698 -4.85 -14.96 22.81
N ARG A 699 -5.00 -13.87 22.06
CA ARG A 699 -4.34 -12.59 22.36
C ARG A 699 -4.86 -11.94 23.64
N ALA A 700 -6.14 -12.11 23.97
CA ALA A 700 -6.71 -11.61 25.22
C ALA A 700 -6.34 -12.48 26.43
N ASN A 701 -6.29 -13.80 26.27
CA ASN A 701 -6.09 -14.74 27.37
C ASN A 701 -4.61 -15.03 27.67
N VAL A 702 -3.74 -14.90 26.67
CA VAL A 702 -2.30 -15.20 26.81
C VAL A 702 -1.48 -14.00 26.37
N ARG A 703 -0.89 -13.36 27.37
CA ARG A 703 0.01 -12.22 27.28
C ARG A 703 1.22 -12.45 28.16
N ARG A 704 2.27 -11.65 27.96
CA ARG A 704 3.40 -11.68 28.90
C ARG A 704 2.91 -11.20 30.27
N ASP A 705 3.38 -11.83 31.33
CA ASP A 705 3.22 -11.29 32.67
C ASP A 705 3.86 -9.89 32.70
N VAL A 706 3.19 -8.92 33.31
CA VAL A 706 3.63 -7.51 33.34
C VAL A 706 5.07 -7.37 33.86
N VAL A 707 5.50 -8.24 34.78
CA VAL A 707 6.88 -8.27 35.32
C VAL A 707 7.88 -8.62 34.23
N ASP A 708 7.56 -9.61 33.39
CA ASP A 708 8.43 -10.04 32.30
C ASP A 708 8.42 -9.00 31.16
N ALA A 709 7.26 -8.43 30.85
CA ALA A 709 7.16 -7.33 29.90
C ALA A 709 7.99 -6.10 30.33
N ILE A 710 7.98 -5.72 31.61
CA ILE A 710 8.83 -4.63 32.11
C ILE A 710 10.33 -4.99 32.02
N LYS A 711 10.70 -6.23 32.36
CA LYS A 711 12.10 -6.68 32.26
C LYS A 711 12.61 -6.69 30.82
N ASP A 712 11.76 -7.04 29.85
CA ASP A 712 12.11 -7.05 28.43
C ASP A 712 12.33 -5.64 27.85
N ASN A 713 11.76 -4.61 28.49
CA ASN A 713 11.86 -3.20 28.07
C ASN A 713 13.00 -2.42 28.76
N ASP A 714 13.78 -3.07 29.62
CA ASP A 714 15.00 -2.48 30.22
C ASP A 714 16.19 -2.72 29.30
N HIS A 715 16.69 -1.63 28.70
CA HIS A 715 17.70 -1.69 27.65
C HIS A 715 18.98 -1.02 28.10
N THR A 716 20.12 -1.56 27.66
CA THR A 716 21.45 -1.02 28.02
C THR A 716 21.67 0.43 27.57
N PHE A 717 20.88 0.93 26.59
CA PHE A 717 21.08 2.25 25.99
C PHE A 717 19.86 3.18 26.03
N SER A 718 18.65 2.70 26.38
CA SER A 718 17.45 3.53 26.60
C SER A 718 16.27 2.66 27.02
N ASP A 719 15.82 2.73 28.27
CA ASP A 719 14.61 2.05 28.72
C ASP A 719 13.37 2.58 27.98
N ASP A 720 12.55 1.67 27.44
CA ASP A 720 11.29 2.06 26.80
C ASP A 720 10.18 2.18 27.86
N HIS A 721 10.18 3.33 28.54
CA HIS A 721 9.17 3.63 29.55
C HIS A 721 7.74 3.65 29.01
N GLY A 722 7.56 3.90 27.70
CA GLY A 722 6.26 3.87 27.04
C GLY A 722 5.70 2.46 26.95
N ALA A 723 6.53 1.52 26.46
CA ALA A 723 6.19 0.11 26.40
C ALA A 723 5.98 -0.53 27.79
N MET A 724 6.75 -0.09 28.80
CA MET A 724 6.49 -0.49 30.20
C MET A 724 5.12 -0.01 30.69
N LEU A 725 4.70 1.21 30.31
CA LEU A 725 3.39 1.74 30.67
C LEU A 725 2.25 1.01 29.94
N ASP A 726 2.45 0.65 28.67
CA ASP A 726 1.54 -0.22 27.91
C ASP A 726 1.32 -1.54 28.66
N ALA A 727 2.40 -2.22 29.05
CA ALA A 727 2.32 -3.48 29.78
C ALA A 727 1.51 -3.36 31.08
N ILE A 728 1.69 -2.27 31.83
CA ILE A 728 0.90 -2.00 33.04
C ILE A 728 -0.57 -1.81 32.69
N SER A 729 -0.88 -0.95 31.71
CA SER A 729 -2.26 -0.66 31.32
C SER A 729 -3.06 -1.87 30.85
N GLU A 730 -2.34 -2.91 30.42
CA GLU A 730 -2.86 -4.13 29.83
C GLU A 730 -2.83 -5.34 30.78
N MET A 731 -2.54 -5.14 32.08
CA MET A 731 -2.59 -6.19 33.09
C MET A 731 -3.93 -6.95 33.02
N THR A 732 -3.84 -8.27 33.09
CA THR A 732 -5.00 -9.17 33.11
C THR A 732 -5.80 -9.03 34.41
N ASP A 733 -7.07 -9.45 34.40
CA ASP A 733 -7.92 -9.47 35.61
C ASP A 733 -7.24 -10.22 36.77
N ALA A 734 -6.55 -11.32 36.48
CA ALA A 734 -5.82 -12.11 37.47
C ALA A 734 -4.62 -11.35 38.06
N GLU A 735 -3.83 -10.65 37.23
CA GLU A 735 -2.71 -9.82 37.70
C GLU A 735 -3.21 -8.63 38.52
N ILE A 736 -4.29 -7.99 38.11
CA ILE A 736 -4.93 -6.90 38.85
C ILE A 736 -5.43 -7.39 40.21
N ASP A 737 -6.04 -8.57 40.29
CA ASP A 737 -6.50 -9.14 41.55
C ASP A 737 -5.32 -9.49 42.49
N ARG A 738 -4.23 -10.03 41.94
CA ARG A 738 -2.97 -10.23 42.70
C ARG A 738 -2.36 -8.91 43.18
N TYR A 739 -2.40 -7.88 42.34
CA TYR A 739 -1.90 -6.54 42.70
C TYR A 739 -2.76 -5.89 43.80
N ARG A 740 -4.07 -6.15 43.81
CA ARG A 740 -5.00 -5.67 44.84
C ARG A 740 -4.86 -6.40 46.18
N ASP A 741 -4.44 -7.67 46.19
CA ASP A 741 -4.29 -8.43 47.44
C ASP A 741 -3.06 -7.94 48.22
N PRO A 742 -3.22 -7.28 49.38
CA PRO A 742 -2.09 -6.79 50.18
C PRO A 742 -1.24 -7.92 50.77
N ASN A 743 -1.68 -9.18 50.69
CA ASN A 743 -0.95 -10.35 51.17
C ASN A 743 -0.19 -11.09 50.05
N ASP A 744 -0.44 -10.79 48.77
CA ASP A 744 0.35 -11.31 47.67
C ASP A 744 1.66 -10.52 47.56
N SER A 745 2.79 -11.22 47.38
CA SER A 745 4.09 -10.58 47.18
C SER A 745 4.19 -9.84 45.85
N TYR A 746 3.28 -10.11 44.92
CA TYR A 746 3.26 -9.56 43.57
C TYR A 746 3.25 -8.03 43.54
N LYS A 747 2.46 -7.37 44.39
CA LYS A 747 2.46 -5.90 44.47
C LYS A 747 3.84 -5.34 44.82
N GLN A 748 4.49 -5.92 45.83
CA GLN A 748 5.82 -5.48 46.28
C GLN A 748 6.88 -5.74 45.21
N GLU A 749 6.80 -6.88 44.53
CA GLU A 749 7.72 -7.23 43.42
C GLU A 749 7.56 -6.27 42.24
N LEU A 750 6.32 -5.99 41.83
CA LEU A 750 6.03 -5.06 40.73
C LEU A 750 6.43 -3.62 41.08
N ASP A 751 6.06 -3.12 42.26
CA ASP A 751 6.42 -1.76 42.68
C ASP A 751 7.95 -1.59 42.79
N GLN A 752 8.66 -2.61 43.28
CA GLN A 752 10.13 -2.60 43.34
C GLN A 752 10.74 -2.60 41.94
N LEU A 753 10.24 -3.46 41.04
CA LEU A 753 10.72 -3.53 39.66
C LEU A 753 10.51 -2.20 38.94
N LEU A 754 9.34 -1.56 39.09
CA LEU A 754 9.07 -0.25 38.49
C LEU A 754 10.01 0.83 39.03
N ALA A 755 10.28 0.83 40.34
CA ALA A 755 11.23 1.77 40.93
C ALA A 755 12.65 1.57 40.38
N GLU A 756 13.07 0.32 40.18
CA GLU A 756 14.40 -0.01 39.63
C GLU A 756 14.52 0.34 38.14
N ARG A 757 13.47 0.04 37.35
CA ARG A 757 13.51 0.04 35.87
C ARG A 757 12.98 1.31 35.22
N MET A 758 12.14 2.08 35.91
CA MET A 758 11.61 3.35 35.39
C MET A 758 12.38 4.58 35.89
N GLY A 759 13.66 4.44 36.25
CA GLY A 759 14.49 5.59 36.68
C GLY A 759 14.22 6.11 38.10
N GLY A 760 13.66 5.30 39.00
CA GLY A 760 13.45 5.63 40.42
C GLY A 760 12.11 6.29 40.75
N GLU A 761 11.74 6.29 42.04
CA GLU A 761 10.44 6.77 42.56
C GLU A 761 10.08 8.23 42.19
N ASN A 762 11.09 9.03 41.85
CA ASN A 762 10.89 10.45 41.51
C ASN A 762 10.75 10.71 40.01
N SER A 763 10.97 9.71 39.16
CA SER A 763 10.93 9.87 37.71
C SER A 763 9.50 10.12 37.21
N THR A 764 9.40 10.69 36.01
CA THR A 764 8.12 10.84 35.31
C THR A 764 7.48 9.49 34.99
N ALA A 765 8.29 8.52 34.57
CA ALA A 765 7.84 7.18 34.18
C ALA A 765 7.24 6.41 35.36
N TYR A 766 7.93 6.38 36.51
CA TYR A 766 7.43 5.72 37.71
C TYR A 766 6.13 6.34 38.21
N LYS A 767 6.04 7.68 38.23
CA LYS A 767 4.81 8.37 38.64
C LYS A 767 3.64 8.09 37.70
N ALA A 768 3.90 8.04 36.38
CA ALA A 768 2.89 7.66 35.40
C ALA A 768 2.34 6.25 35.68
N ALA A 769 3.22 5.28 35.91
CA ALA A 769 2.85 3.92 36.29
C ALA A 769 2.00 3.88 37.57
N GLN A 770 2.39 4.62 38.62
CA GLN A 770 1.67 4.66 39.89
C GLN A 770 0.28 5.29 39.78
N ILE A 771 0.07 6.25 38.86
CA ILE A 771 -1.28 6.80 38.58
C ILE A 771 -2.21 5.70 38.06
N ILE A 772 -1.73 4.90 37.09
CA ILE A 772 -2.50 3.80 36.49
C ILE A 772 -2.77 2.71 37.52
N LEU A 773 -1.73 2.24 38.21
CA LEU A 773 -1.85 1.21 39.25
C LEU A 773 -2.78 1.64 40.39
N GLY A 774 -2.75 2.92 40.76
CA GLY A 774 -3.66 3.48 41.76
C GLY A 774 -5.13 3.51 41.30
N GLN A 775 -5.41 3.52 40.00
CA GLN A 775 -6.76 3.34 39.45
C GLN A 775 -7.15 1.86 39.39
N MET A 776 -6.21 0.97 39.05
CA MET A 776 -6.44 -0.48 39.09
C MET A 776 -6.75 -0.98 40.50
N GLU A 777 -6.02 -0.51 41.51
CA GLU A 777 -6.23 -0.87 42.92
C GLU A 777 -7.66 -0.54 43.39
N LYS A 778 -8.28 0.51 42.84
CA LYS A 778 -9.63 0.95 43.20
C LYS A 778 -10.76 0.16 42.55
N GLY A 779 -10.49 -0.69 41.56
CA GLY A 779 -11.55 -1.37 40.80
C GLY A 779 -11.92 -0.72 39.48
N ASP A 780 -11.36 0.46 39.17
CA ASP A 780 -11.98 1.36 38.20
C ASP A 780 -11.31 1.33 36.81
N TRP A 781 -10.13 0.72 36.65
CA TRP A 781 -9.36 0.76 35.40
C TRP A 781 -9.94 -0.13 34.29
N ASN A 782 -10.45 0.51 33.24
CA ASN A 782 -10.81 -0.09 31.96
C ASN A 782 -10.72 0.99 30.85
N PRO A 783 -9.52 1.31 30.34
CA PRO A 783 -9.32 2.37 29.36
C PRO A 783 -10.03 2.08 28.03
N SER A 784 -10.29 0.80 27.71
CA SER A 784 -10.97 0.40 26.47
C SER A 784 -12.44 0.88 26.39
N THR A 785 -13.09 1.05 27.54
CA THR A 785 -14.50 1.46 27.63
C THR A 785 -14.70 2.77 28.41
N ASN A 786 -13.67 3.24 29.13
CA ASN A 786 -13.69 4.48 29.88
C ASN A 786 -12.85 5.57 29.17
N PRO A 787 -13.49 6.56 28.52
CA PRO A 787 -12.79 7.60 27.77
C PRO A 787 -11.89 8.49 28.65
N GLU A 788 -12.17 8.62 29.95
CA GLU A 788 -11.29 9.38 30.86
C GLU A 788 -9.93 8.71 31.05
N GLN A 789 -9.96 7.39 31.21
CA GLN A 789 -8.77 6.58 31.45
C GLN A 789 -7.97 6.40 30.18
N SER A 790 -8.65 6.23 29.04
CA SER A 790 -8.01 6.27 27.72
C SER A 790 -7.24 7.58 27.52
N LEU A 791 -7.86 8.74 27.77
CA LEU A 791 -7.17 10.03 27.63
C LEU A 791 -6.02 10.20 28.64
N THR A 792 -6.22 9.75 29.89
CA THR A 792 -5.19 9.76 30.94
C THR A 792 -3.96 8.97 30.50
N PHE A 793 -4.19 7.77 29.96
CA PHE A 793 -3.17 6.89 29.42
C PHE A 793 -2.43 7.52 28.23
N ASP A 794 -3.17 8.02 27.23
CA ASP A 794 -2.61 8.58 26.01
C ASP A 794 -1.65 9.75 26.29
N LEU A 795 -1.99 10.63 27.23
CA LEU A 795 -1.13 11.75 27.61
C LEU A 795 0.17 11.29 28.27
N LEU A 796 0.09 10.30 29.17
CA LEU A 796 1.25 9.75 29.85
C LEU A 796 2.15 9.01 28.86
N LYS A 797 1.56 8.14 28.04
CA LYS A 797 2.28 7.38 27.02
C LYS A 797 3.02 8.29 26.05
N GLN A 798 2.32 9.24 25.42
CA GLN A 798 2.97 10.17 24.47
C GLN A 798 4.11 10.96 25.11
N ARG A 799 4.01 11.28 26.42
CA ARG A 799 5.10 11.92 27.16
C ARG A 799 6.31 10.99 27.31
N LEU A 800 6.09 9.72 27.59
CA LEU A 800 7.16 8.74 27.78
C LEU A 800 7.83 8.38 26.44
N ASP A 801 7.05 8.07 25.41
CA ASP A 801 7.55 7.71 24.06
C ASP A 801 8.46 8.79 23.48
N LYS A 802 8.04 10.05 23.59
CA LYS A 802 8.77 11.19 23.02
C LYS A 802 9.88 11.70 23.92
N GLY A 803 9.93 11.27 25.18
CA GLY A 803 10.67 11.92 26.27
C GLY A 803 10.16 13.33 26.63
N TYR A 804 9.41 13.97 25.73
CA TYR A 804 8.65 15.17 25.98
C TYR A 804 7.34 15.23 25.18
N LEU A 805 6.25 15.65 25.84
CA LEU A 805 5.01 16.01 25.16
C LEU A 805 4.95 17.51 24.95
N SER A 806 4.81 17.95 23.71
CA SER A 806 4.60 19.38 23.41
C SER A 806 3.22 19.82 23.90
N GLN A 807 3.10 21.10 24.29
CA GLN A 807 1.81 21.64 24.71
C GLN A 807 0.76 21.59 23.57
N ALA A 808 1.22 21.67 22.31
CA ALA A 808 0.35 21.60 21.13
C ALA A 808 -0.21 20.19 20.94
N ASP A 809 0.64 19.16 21.03
CA ASP A 809 0.21 17.76 20.90
C ASP A 809 -0.75 17.36 22.03
N ALA A 810 -0.48 17.82 23.25
CA ALA A 810 -1.37 17.59 24.38
C ALA A 810 -2.73 18.28 24.19
N ALA A 811 -2.73 19.55 23.74
CA ALA A 811 -3.95 20.29 23.43
C ALA A 811 -4.80 19.54 22.39
N ARG A 812 -4.19 19.11 21.27
CA ARG A 812 -4.86 18.33 20.22
C ARG A 812 -5.44 17.04 20.73
N THR A 813 -4.68 16.29 21.53
CA THR A 813 -5.11 15.02 22.11
C THR A 813 -6.35 15.22 23.00
N ILE A 814 -6.34 16.23 23.87
CA ILE A 814 -7.47 16.55 24.75
C ILE A 814 -8.67 17.07 23.96
N GLN A 815 -8.47 18.02 23.04
CA GLN A 815 -9.53 18.59 22.22
C GLN A 815 -10.24 17.52 21.38
N LYS A 816 -9.49 16.59 20.77
CA LYS A 816 -10.03 15.45 20.02
C LYS A 816 -10.90 14.55 20.90
N ALA A 817 -10.45 14.22 22.11
CA ALA A 817 -11.22 13.41 23.05
C ALA A 817 -12.51 14.11 23.50
N LEU A 818 -12.44 15.40 23.82
CA LEU A 818 -13.61 16.21 24.19
C LEU A 818 -14.60 16.39 23.03
N GLY A 819 -14.10 16.53 21.80
CA GLY A 819 -14.93 16.63 20.60
C GLY A 819 -15.73 15.35 20.30
N ALA A 820 -15.21 14.19 20.69
CA ALA A 820 -15.89 12.90 20.53
C ALA A 820 -16.93 12.63 21.63
N ASN A 821 -16.82 13.25 22.80
CA ASN A 821 -17.72 13.04 23.93
C ASN A 821 -17.90 14.30 24.78
N GLU A 822 -19.02 15.00 24.59
CA GLU A 822 -19.33 16.24 25.33
C GLU A 822 -19.42 16.06 26.85
N SER A 823 -19.83 14.87 27.32
CA SER A 823 -19.93 14.60 28.76
C SER A 823 -18.57 14.43 29.43
N LEU A 824 -17.53 14.12 28.64
CA LEU A 824 -16.18 13.85 29.13
C LEU A 824 -15.57 15.06 29.85
N GLN A 825 -15.87 16.29 29.39
CA GLN A 825 -15.34 17.53 29.97
C GLN A 825 -15.63 17.63 31.48
N GLN A 826 -16.88 17.36 31.88
CA GLN A 826 -17.28 17.45 33.29
C GLN A 826 -16.72 16.33 34.14
N GLN A 827 -16.58 15.14 33.56
CA GLN A 827 -16.00 13.99 34.23
C GLN A 827 -14.51 14.26 34.52
N LEU A 828 -13.74 14.68 33.51
CA LEU A 828 -12.31 15.00 33.63
C LEU A 828 -12.03 16.11 34.64
N ALA A 829 -12.87 17.15 34.70
CA ALA A 829 -12.75 18.23 35.67
C ALA A 829 -12.86 17.77 37.13
N GLN A 830 -13.48 16.62 37.38
CA GLN A 830 -13.64 16.02 38.70
C GLN A 830 -12.69 14.85 38.95
N ASN A 831 -11.89 14.47 37.95
CA ASN A 831 -11.03 13.30 38.02
C ASN A 831 -9.61 13.67 38.48
N PRO A 832 -9.22 13.37 39.74
CA PRO A 832 -7.90 13.75 40.26
C PRO A 832 -6.75 13.00 39.56
N ALA A 833 -6.98 11.77 39.07
CA ALA A 833 -5.95 11.01 38.37
C ALA A 833 -5.63 11.63 37.01
N PHE A 834 -6.66 12.10 36.29
CA PHE A 834 -6.45 12.86 35.06
C PHE A 834 -5.68 14.16 35.31
N ALA A 835 -6.07 14.92 36.35
CA ALA A 835 -5.39 16.17 36.68
C ALA A 835 -3.90 15.96 37.01
N GLU A 836 -3.59 14.92 37.77
CA GLU A 836 -2.21 14.53 38.08
C GLU A 836 -1.44 14.09 36.83
N ALA A 837 -2.03 13.24 35.99
CA ALA A 837 -1.42 12.76 34.75
C ALA A 837 -1.15 13.89 33.75
N ALA A 838 -2.12 14.79 33.57
CA ALA A 838 -1.98 15.95 32.70
C ALA A 838 -0.89 16.91 33.21
N THR A 839 -0.83 17.15 34.52
CA THR A 839 0.23 17.94 35.16
C THR A 839 1.60 17.29 34.91
N LEU A 840 1.69 15.97 35.06
CA LEU A 840 2.91 15.21 34.85
C LEU A 840 3.37 15.26 33.38
N ALA A 841 2.44 15.04 32.43
CA ALA A 841 2.71 15.03 30.99
C ALA A 841 3.18 16.41 30.48
N LEU A 842 2.63 17.49 31.05
CA LEU A 842 2.88 18.88 30.63
C LEU A 842 3.99 19.60 31.43
N ASN A 843 4.84 18.86 32.13
CA ASN A 843 5.95 19.39 32.95
C ASN A 843 5.52 20.36 34.07
N GLY A 844 4.39 20.09 34.72
CA GLY A 844 3.93 20.76 35.94
C GLY A 844 2.70 21.65 35.76
N GLU A 845 2.35 22.34 36.86
CA GLU A 845 1.11 23.11 36.98
C GLU A 845 0.96 24.19 35.90
N ALA A 846 2.07 24.83 35.48
CA ALA A 846 2.02 25.87 34.46
C ALA A 846 1.51 25.36 33.10
N GLY A 847 1.85 24.12 32.72
CA GLY A 847 1.35 23.50 31.49
C GLY A 847 -0.13 23.11 31.63
N PHE A 848 -0.50 22.55 32.78
CA PHE A 848 -1.90 22.24 33.11
C PHE A 848 -2.79 23.49 33.08
N ASP A 849 -2.40 24.55 33.78
CA ASP A 849 -3.16 25.81 33.88
C ASP A 849 -3.29 26.53 32.55
N LYS A 850 -2.30 26.39 31.67
CA LYS A 850 -2.29 27.05 30.36
C LYS A 850 -3.11 26.32 29.31
N ILE A 851 -3.14 24.99 29.34
CA ILE A 851 -3.71 24.14 28.29
C ILE A 851 -4.95 23.41 28.75
N VAL A 852 -4.84 22.64 29.84
CA VAL A 852 -5.88 21.70 30.26
C VAL A 852 -7.00 22.42 30.97
N LYS A 853 -6.67 23.31 31.90
CA LYS A 853 -7.66 24.04 32.69
C LYS A 853 -8.63 24.85 31.81
N PRO A 854 -8.20 25.65 30.81
CA PRO A 854 -9.12 26.36 29.93
C PRO A 854 -9.99 25.42 29.09
N LEU A 855 -9.44 24.30 28.62
CA LEU A 855 -10.22 23.28 27.89
C LEU A 855 -11.29 22.64 28.77
N LEU A 856 -11.02 22.43 30.06
CA LEU A 856 -12.00 21.86 31.00
C LEU A 856 -13.02 22.89 31.50
N GLU A 857 -12.60 24.12 31.77
CA GLU A 857 -13.46 25.17 32.35
C GLU A 857 -14.27 25.90 31.26
N ASP A 858 -13.61 26.30 30.18
CA ASP A 858 -14.18 27.17 29.13
C ASP A 858 -14.54 26.39 27.86
N GLY A 859 -14.09 25.13 27.74
CA GLY A 859 -14.30 24.30 26.55
C GLY A 859 -13.41 24.67 25.35
N HIS A 860 -12.56 25.70 25.47
CA HIS A 860 -11.72 26.22 24.39
C HIS A 860 -10.41 26.80 24.92
N LEU A 861 -9.41 26.92 24.03
CA LEU A 861 -8.15 27.59 24.34
C LEU A 861 -8.23 29.09 23.99
N PRO A 862 -7.60 29.97 24.79
CA PRO A 862 -7.45 31.37 24.42
C PRO A 862 -6.71 31.51 23.07
N VAL A 863 -7.13 32.44 22.22
CA VAL A 863 -6.50 32.66 20.90
C VAL A 863 -4.99 32.95 21.01
N SER A 864 -4.56 33.65 22.07
CA SER A 864 -3.14 33.88 22.33
C SER A 864 -2.37 32.59 22.56
N THR A 865 -2.97 31.64 23.28
CA THR A 865 -2.40 30.31 23.50
C THR A 865 -2.32 29.53 22.20
N LEU A 866 -3.41 29.52 21.40
CA LEU A 866 -3.41 28.87 20.08
C LEU A 866 -2.34 29.43 19.15
N VAL A 867 -2.13 30.75 19.13
CA VAL A 867 -1.07 31.37 18.34
C VAL A 867 0.31 30.92 18.81
N GLU A 868 0.55 30.87 20.12
CA GLU A 868 1.81 30.42 20.68
C GLU A 868 2.11 28.95 20.35
N LEU A 869 1.12 28.07 20.48
CA LEU A 869 1.26 26.63 20.16
C LEU A 869 1.62 26.39 18.68
N ASN A 870 1.19 27.30 17.80
CA ASN A 870 1.37 27.19 16.35
C ASN A 870 2.48 28.10 15.80
N THR A 871 3.34 28.63 16.68
CA THR A 871 4.55 29.36 16.29
C THR A 871 5.78 28.53 16.63
N ARG A 872 6.61 28.21 15.63
CA ARG A 872 7.85 27.44 15.82
C ARG A 872 9.07 28.31 15.59
N ILE A 873 10.11 28.07 16.38
CA ILE A 873 11.43 28.68 16.17
C ILE A 873 12.24 27.75 15.26
N ILE A 874 12.56 28.21 14.05
CA ILE A 874 13.31 27.46 13.05
C ILE A 874 14.73 27.98 12.99
N SER A 875 15.69 27.06 13.13
CA SER A 875 17.11 27.33 12.89
C SER A 875 17.36 27.40 11.39
N ASP A 876 17.93 28.51 10.92
CA ASP A 876 18.25 28.72 9.50
C ASP A 876 19.52 27.97 9.01
N GLY A 877 20.16 27.21 9.90
CA GLY A 877 21.37 26.45 9.59
C GLY A 877 22.66 27.27 9.62
N GLU A 878 22.57 28.60 9.74
CA GLU A 878 23.71 29.53 9.87
C GLU A 878 23.87 30.08 11.29
N GLY A 879 23.09 29.56 12.24
CA GLY A 879 23.08 29.98 13.64
C GLY A 879 22.10 31.12 13.94
N GLY A 880 21.28 31.53 12.97
CA GLY A 880 20.11 32.37 13.19
C GLY A 880 18.86 31.52 13.47
N THR A 881 17.92 32.11 14.19
CA THR A 881 16.59 31.52 14.38
C THR A 881 15.52 32.53 13.98
N HIS A 882 14.48 32.07 13.30
CA HIS A 882 13.29 32.88 13.04
C HIS A 882 12.03 32.16 13.49
N GLU A 883 10.98 32.94 13.77
CA GLU A 883 9.66 32.40 14.10
C GLU A 883 8.86 32.17 12.82
N GLU A 884 8.37 30.95 12.63
CA GLU A 884 7.42 30.60 11.59
C GLU A 884 6.05 30.30 12.23
N PHE A 885 5.01 30.91 11.68
CA PHE A 885 3.62 30.67 12.10
C PHE A 885 2.97 29.66 11.16
N LEU A 886 2.58 28.51 11.70
CA LEU A 886 2.00 27.41 10.96
C LEU A 886 0.48 27.61 10.83
N GLN A 887 0.05 28.26 9.75
CA GLN A 887 -1.36 28.59 9.55
C GLN A 887 -2.27 27.35 9.42
N ASP A 888 -1.75 26.25 8.88
CA ASP A 888 -2.50 24.99 8.75
C ASP A 888 -2.73 24.34 10.11
N ASP A 889 -1.66 24.12 10.87
CA ASP A 889 -1.73 23.63 12.25
C ASP A 889 -2.65 24.53 13.11
N PHE A 890 -2.57 25.86 12.94
CA PHE A 890 -3.42 26.80 13.66
C PHE A 890 -4.91 26.69 13.27
N LEU A 891 -5.21 26.53 11.97
CA LEU A 891 -6.58 26.30 11.50
C LEU A 891 -7.13 24.99 12.08
N GLU A 892 -6.31 23.95 12.08
CA GLU A 892 -6.67 22.65 12.63
C GLU A 892 -7.01 22.76 14.12
N ASP A 893 -6.12 23.35 14.92
CA ASP A 893 -6.28 23.47 16.38
C ASP A 893 -7.42 24.41 16.79
N ALA A 894 -7.60 25.51 16.06
CA ALA A 894 -8.58 26.54 16.40
C ALA A 894 -10.00 26.18 15.97
N ILE A 895 -10.16 25.39 14.89
CA ILE A 895 -11.45 25.17 14.23
C ILE A 895 -11.75 23.70 13.98
N LEU A 896 -10.85 22.94 13.36
CA LEU A 896 -11.17 21.56 12.94
C LEU A 896 -11.21 20.57 14.12
N ASN A 897 -10.30 20.75 15.07
CA ASN A 897 -10.22 19.98 16.31
C ASN A 897 -10.99 20.66 17.46
N ALA A 898 -11.63 21.81 17.22
CA ALA A 898 -12.36 22.54 18.25
C ALA A 898 -13.54 21.72 18.78
N THR A 899 -13.76 21.78 20.10
CA THR A 899 -14.92 21.13 20.73
C THR A 899 -16.22 21.75 20.22
N PRO A 900 -17.36 21.03 20.28
CA PRO A 900 -18.67 21.59 19.96
C PRO A 900 -18.96 22.91 20.71
N GLN A 901 -18.56 22.98 21.98
CA GLN A 901 -18.69 24.16 22.84
C GLN A 901 -17.82 25.32 22.35
N SER A 902 -16.58 25.04 21.95
CA SER A 902 -15.67 26.03 21.35
C SER A 902 -16.24 26.60 20.06
N LEU A 903 -16.74 25.74 19.17
CA LEU A 903 -17.36 26.18 17.91
C LEU A 903 -18.63 27.01 18.17
N ALA A 904 -19.47 26.60 19.12
CA ALA A 904 -20.65 27.35 19.53
C ALA A 904 -20.28 28.73 20.12
N TYR A 905 -19.23 28.80 20.93
CA TYR A 905 -18.69 30.06 21.44
C TYR A 905 -18.22 30.96 20.29
N LEU A 906 -17.41 30.44 19.37
CA LEU A 906 -16.90 31.19 18.22
C LEU A 906 -18.00 31.64 17.25
N ALA A 907 -19.12 30.91 17.16
CA ALA A 907 -20.29 31.30 16.37
C ALA A 907 -21.14 32.38 17.07
N SER A 908 -21.09 32.48 18.40
CA SER A 908 -21.87 33.43 19.18
C SER A 908 -21.35 34.88 19.10
N GLU A 909 -22.17 35.84 19.55
CA GLU A 909 -21.72 37.23 19.75
C GLU A 909 -20.59 37.32 20.78
N ALA A 910 -20.57 36.43 21.78
CA ALA A 910 -19.55 36.44 22.84
C ALA A 910 -18.16 36.07 22.31
N GLY A 911 -18.09 35.20 21.30
CA GLY A 911 -16.83 34.77 20.67
C GLY A 911 -16.42 35.60 19.44
N GLU A 912 -17.18 36.64 19.07
CA GLU A 912 -16.91 37.44 17.87
C GLU A 912 -15.49 38.02 17.87
N SER A 913 -15.03 38.56 18.99
CA SER A 913 -13.67 39.11 19.10
C SER A 913 -12.59 38.07 18.88
N ASP A 914 -12.79 36.83 19.33
CA ASP A 914 -11.81 35.77 19.17
C ASP A 914 -11.85 35.15 17.77
N ARG A 915 -13.06 35.03 17.19
CA ARG A 915 -13.25 34.68 15.78
C ARG A 915 -12.51 35.67 14.87
N GLU A 916 -12.63 36.98 15.10
CA GLU A 916 -11.91 37.99 14.32
C GLU A 916 -10.38 37.85 14.45
N LYS A 917 -9.86 37.55 15.64
CA LYS A 917 -8.42 37.32 15.85
C LYS A 917 -7.93 36.07 15.12
N ILE A 918 -8.71 34.98 15.12
CA ILE A 918 -8.41 33.75 14.36
C ILE A 918 -8.37 34.07 12.86
N LEU A 919 -9.42 34.70 12.33
CA LEU A 919 -9.50 35.07 10.92
C LEU A 919 -8.37 36.03 10.51
N ALA A 920 -7.89 36.89 11.41
CA ALA A 920 -6.76 37.78 11.13
C ALA A 920 -5.42 37.04 10.92
N LYS A 921 -5.30 35.79 11.39
CA LYS A 921 -4.09 34.96 11.27
C LYS A 921 -4.06 34.05 10.05
N LEU A 922 -5.18 33.93 9.33
CA LEU A 922 -5.36 32.98 8.23
C LEU A 922 -5.32 33.65 6.85
N SER A 923 -4.85 32.91 5.85
CA SER A 923 -4.98 33.28 4.44
C SER A 923 -6.45 33.32 3.99
N PRO A 924 -6.79 34.05 2.91
CA PRO A 924 -8.18 34.18 2.43
C PRO A 924 -8.91 32.84 2.27
N ASP A 925 -8.28 31.86 1.60
CA ASP A 925 -8.90 30.54 1.36
C ASP A 925 -9.21 29.79 2.67
N ARG A 926 -8.35 29.94 3.68
CA ARG A 926 -8.55 29.32 5.00
C ARG A 926 -9.65 30.01 5.79
N LYS A 927 -9.83 31.34 5.63
CA LYS A 927 -10.96 32.06 6.25
C LYS A 927 -12.30 31.54 5.74
N GLU A 928 -12.40 31.23 4.45
CA GLU A 928 -13.61 30.65 3.87
C GLU A 928 -13.96 29.30 4.52
N ILE A 929 -12.97 28.46 4.82
CA ILE A 929 -13.17 27.21 5.56
C ILE A 929 -13.73 27.49 6.96
N VAL A 930 -13.15 28.44 7.70
CA VAL A 930 -13.63 28.81 9.04
C VAL A 930 -15.08 29.28 8.99
N GLU A 931 -15.40 30.17 8.06
CA GLU A 931 -16.76 30.69 7.89
C GLU A 931 -17.74 29.57 7.51
N ALA A 932 -17.36 28.65 6.64
CA ALA A 932 -18.19 27.52 6.26
C ALA A 932 -18.46 26.56 7.42
N VAL A 933 -17.44 26.24 8.24
CA VAL A 933 -17.57 25.37 9.41
C VAL A 933 -18.50 26.00 10.46
N LEU A 934 -18.33 27.29 10.74
CA LEU A 934 -19.17 28.00 11.71
C LEU A 934 -20.60 28.22 11.19
N ALA A 935 -20.78 28.44 9.88
CA ALA A 935 -22.10 28.63 9.27
C ALA A 935 -22.94 27.34 9.32
N ASN A 936 -22.35 26.19 8.97
CA ASN A 936 -23.06 24.90 8.96
C ASN A 936 -23.55 24.47 10.36
N ARG A 937 -22.91 24.92 11.43
CA ARG A 937 -23.32 24.66 12.83
C ARG A 937 -24.40 25.61 13.34
N SER A 938 -24.66 26.72 12.65
CA SER A 938 -25.74 27.66 13.02
C SER A 938 -27.13 27.24 12.50
N SER A 939 -27.18 26.22 11.63
CA SER A 939 -28.39 25.73 10.96
C SER A 939 -28.95 24.40 11.51
N ASP A 940 -28.29 23.79 12.49
CA ASP A 940 -28.76 22.66 13.30
C ASP A 940 -28.98 23.12 14.75
#